data_AF-A0A662CQ34-F1
#
_entry.id   AF-A0A662CQ34-F1
#
_cell.length_a   1.000
_cell.length_b   1.000
_cell.length_c   1.000
_cell.angle_alpha   90.00
_cell.angle_beta   90.00
_cell.angle_gamma   90.00
#
_symmetry.space_group_name_H-M   'P 1'
#
loop_
_entity.id
_entity.type
_entity.pdbx_description
1 polymer ?
#
loop_
_entity_poly.entity_id
_entity_poly.type
_entity_poly.pdbx_seq_one_letter_code
_entity_poly.pdbx_strand_id
1 'polypeptide(L)'
;MTFQPKFDAVIFDLDGVITKTALVHASSWKKMFDEYMHSREERFGDSFREFTHAGDYLPYVDGKPRYKGVQSFLESRDIDIPFGDPSDDPDMETVCGLGNKKNIMFNKVLDEDGVEVYESSVEMLEGLKAAGVRIGVASSSKNCKPVLESAGLLHFFETRVDGVVSAEIGLQGKPEPDIFTTACDNLGVEYHRSVVVEDAVSGVQAGHKGNFGLTLGLAREDNIKELQVGGADIVVEDLAEIGLEGINAWFEQGMEEDGWLLKYHDYDPGKERSREALLTVGNGYFGTRGALEESKANKVNYPGTYMTGLFNRLVSKVGERDIENEDFVNITNWLPVSFRIDKGPWFEFNPEPSFKVTEIHRTLDLFKGELKRILVVEDPKGRLTRVVSSRFAGMADPHRAGLRYALTPLNYEGIVELRSGLYGDHKNAGVERYNSLEQQHLEAVSEIASGNVNELVVKTTQSDILIAACASSTLNREAEPGSSSGEGWIESHFSMEVARDEEVVLEKMVTIYTSRDPGVEDPLEEARATLEAMSVYADELKLSAGRWKELWDRMDVRISGDREAQKLVRLHLFHMMVSASPHHAGLDSGIPPRGLHGEAYRGHIFWDELYILPLFNLHFPEVVKSVLMYRYRRLDAARAYAKEYGYEGAMFPWQSGSDG
;
A
#
# COMPACT_ATOMS: atom_id res chain seq x y z
N MET A 1 -39.06 9.77 -3.48
CA MET A 1 -38.81 8.33 -3.68
C MET A 1 -38.54 7.74 -2.32
N THR A 2 -39.07 6.57 -1.99
CA THR A 2 -38.75 5.87 -0.73
C THR A 2 -37.35 5.28 -0.84
N PHE A 3 -36.48 5.58 0.12
CA PHE A 3 -35.13 5.03 0.20
C PHE A 3 -35.18 3.50 0.18
N GLN A 4 -34.33 2.87 -0.64
CA GLN A 4 -34.23 1.41 -0.73
C GLN A 4 -32.81 0.98 -0.33
N PRO A 5 -32.63 0.39 0.87
CA PRO A 5 -31.31 0.03 1.37
C PRO A 5 -30.66 -1.10 0.56
N LYS A 6 -29.35 -1.00 0.36
CA LYS A 6 -28.47 -2.01 -0.26
C LYS A 6 -27.62 -2.78 0.76
N PHE A 7 -27.84 -2.50 2.04
CA PHE A 7 -27.22 -3.10 3.20
C PHE A 7 -28.32 -3.47 4.22
N ASP A 8 -28.04 -4.43 5.08
CA ASP A 8 -29.04 -5.05 5.94
C ASP A 8 -28.98 -4.55 7.39
N ALA A 9 -27.80 -4.12 7.84
CA ALA A 9 -27.60 -3.63 9.20
C ALA A 9 -26.50 -2.58 9.32
N VAL A 10 -26.58 -1.79 10.38
CA VAL A 10 -25.50 -0.92 10.86
C VAL A 10 -25.25 -1.22 12.32
N ILE A 11 -23.99 -1.54 12.65
CA ILE A 11 -23.51 -1.74 14.01
C ILE A 11 -22.68 -0.52 14.39
N PHE A 12 -23.20 0.25 15.33
CA PHE A 12 -22.53 1.45 15.82
C PHE A 12 -21.68 1.10 17.03
N ASP A 13 -20.49 1.68 17.14
CA ASP A 13 -19.97 1.95 18.47
C ASP A 13 -20.77 3.03 19.18
N LEU A 14 -20.64 3.06 20.49
CA LEU A 14 -21.35 4.01 21.33
C LEU A 14 -20.55 5.29 21.54
N ASP A 15 -19.34 5.14 22.06
CA ASP A 15 -18.53 6.24 22.58
C ASP A 15 -17.89 6.97 21.40
N GLY A 16 -18.06 8.30 21.31
CA GLY A 16 -17.51 9.09 20.20
C GLY A 16 -18.24 8.97 18.86
N VAL A 17 -19.03 7.91 18.67
CA VAL A 17 -19.92 7.72 17.52
C VAL A 17 -21.33 8.24 17.78
N ILE A 18 -22.04 7.71 18.79
CA ILE A 18 -23.42 8.12 19.13
C ILE A 18 -23.40 9.18 20.24
N THR A 19 -22.56 8.98 21.26
CA THR A 19 -22.51 9.83 22.46
C THR A 19 -21.16 10.53 22.59
N LYS A 20 -21.14 11.75 23.14
CA LYS A 20 -19.90 12.51 23.40
C LYS A 20 -19.17 12.06 24.66
N THR A 21 -19.22 10.77 24.95
CA THR A 21 -18.69 10.16 26.18
C THR A 21 -17.20 9.81 26.07
N ALA A 22 -16.61 9.81 24.87
CA ALA A 22 -15.17 9.58 24.68
C ALA A 22 -14.30 10.56 25.51
N LEU A 23 -14.64 11.86 25.51
CA LEU A 23 -13.96 12.87 26.33
C LEU A 23 -14.15 12.63 27.85
N VAL A 24 -15.32 12.15 28.26
CA VAL A 24 -15.60 11.77 29.66
C VAL A 24 -14.80 10.53 30.06
N HIS A 25 -14.63 9.58 29.14
CA HIS A 25 -13.77 8.41 29.32
C HIS A 25 -12.31 8.83 29.46
N ALA A 26 -11.79 9.65 28.55
CA ALA A 26 -10.41 10.13 28.56
C ALA A 26 -10.07 10.89 29.84
N SER A 27 -10.94 11.82 30.27
CA SER A 27 -10.76 12.58 31.51
C SER A 27 -10.81 11.69 32.76
N SER A 28 -11.70 10.69 32.79
CA SER A 28 -11.77 9.72 33.90
C SER A 28 -10.52 8.84 33.98
N TRP A 29 -9.98 8.42 32.83
CA TRP A 29 -8.71 7.68 32.76
C TRP A 29 -7.54 8.53 33.23
N LYS A 30 -7.43 9.76 32.72
CA LYS A 30 -6.41 10.72 33.13
C LYS A 30 -6.38 10.89 34.64
N LYS A 31 -7.53 11.17 35.24
CA LYS A 31 -7.64 11.33 36.69
C LYS A 31 -7.16 10.09 37.45
N MET A 32 -7.61 8.90 37.04
CA MET A 32 -7.22 7.66 37.70
C MET A 32 -5.72 7.38 37.56
N PHE A 33 -5.16 7.51 36.36
CA PHE A 33 -3.74 7.26 36.12
C PHE A 33 -2.85 8.30 36.79
N ASP A 34 -3.18 9.59 36.71
CA ASP A 34 -2.39 10.64 37.35
C ASP A 34 -2.39 10.47 38.89
N GLU A 35 -3.54 10.12 39.49
CA GLU A 35 -3.61 9.77 40.92
C GLU A 35 -2.70 8.57 41.25
N TYR A 36 -2.69 7.53 40.41
CA TYR A 36 -1.84 6.36 40.61
C TYR A 36 -0.35 6.68 40.42
N MET A 37 0.01 7.46 39.40
CA MET A 37 1.39 7.88 39.14
C MET A 37 1.93 8.76 40.26
N HIS A 38 1.14 9.69 40.81
CA HIS A 38 1.54 10.46 41.99
C HIS A 38 1.75 9.57 43.22
N SER A 39 0.86 8.58 43.44
CA SER A 39 1.05 7.62 44.53
C SER A 39 2.35 6.82 44.38
N ARG A 40 2.72 6.47 43.15
CA ARG A 40 3.99 5.78 42.86
C ARG A 40 5.21 6.68 43.04
N GLU A 41 5.15 7.94 42.61
CA GLU A 41 6.20 8.94 42.84
C GLU A 41 6.51 9.05 44.34
N GLU A 42 5.48 9.15 45.18
CA GLU A 42 5.64 9.21 46.64
C GLU A 42 6.19 7.91 47.25
N ARG A 43 5.79 6.75 46.75
CA ARG A 43 6.14 5.42 47.32
C ARG A 43 7.49 4.89 46.85
N PHE A 44 7.84 5.11 45.58
CA PHE A 44 8.96 4.45 44.91
C PHE A 44 10.00 5.45 44.35
N GLY A 45 9.68 6.74 44.33
CA GLY A 45 10.55 7.78 43.75
C GLY A 45 10.55 7.83 42.23
N ASP A 46 9.53 7.24 41.59
CA ASP A 46 9.32 7.30 40.13
C ASP A 46 9.08 8.75 39.69
N SER A 47 9.62 9.19 38.54
CA SER A 47 9.36 10.54 38.05
C SER A 47 7.93 10.66 37.52
N PHE A 48 7.13 11.59 38.06
CA PHE A 48 5.79 11.83 37.54
C PHE A 48 5.85 12.32 36.09
N ARG A 49 5.18 11.57 35.21
CA ARG A 49 4.89 11.97 33.84
C ARG A 49 3.38 11.93 33.67
N GLU A 50 2.81 13.09 33.39
CA GLU A 50 1.37 13.28 33.17
C GLU A 50 0.82 12.28 32.13
N PHE A 51 -0.40 11.79 32.37
CA PHE A 51 -1.19 11.08 31.37
C PHE A 51 -1.78 12.08 30.38
N THR A 52 -1.44 11.93 29.09
CA THR A 52 -1.84 12.83 28.02
C THR A 52 -2.80 12.16 27.04
N HIS A 53 -3.70 12.94 26.46
CA HIS A 53 -4.67 12.44 25.49
C HIS A 53 -3.99 11.89 24.22
N ALA A 54 -3.18 12.71 23.57
CA ALA A 54 -2.48 12.32 22.33
C ALA A 54 -1.38 11.28 22.55
N GLY A 55 -0.62 11.38 23.65
CA GLY A 55 0.57 10.56 23.88
C GLY A 55 0.29 9.23 24.58
N ASP A 56 -0.79 9.13 25.36
CA ASP A 56 -1.08 7.94 26.18
C ASP A 56 -2.49 7.35 25.92
N TYR A 57 -3.54 8.18 25.87
CA TYR A 57 -4.92 7.68 25.73
C TYR A 57 -5.16 7.01 24.37
N LEU A 58 -4.96 7.76 23.28
CA LEU A 58 -5.17 7.27 21.91
C LEU A 58 -4.39 5.98 21.58
N PRO A 59 -3.06 5.89 21.84
CA PRO A 59 -2.30 4.70 21.46
C PRO A 59 -2.54 3.48 22.37
N TYR A 60 -2.78 3.69 23.67
CA TYR A 60 -2.74 2.59 24.65
C TYR A 60 -4.10 2.20 25.22
N VAL A 61 -5.07 3.11 25.28
CA VAL A 61 -6.33 2.90 26.02
C VAL A 61 -7.56 2.94 25.11
N ASP A 62 -7.58 3.83 24.13
CA ASP A 62 -8.78 4.13 23.35
C ASP A 62 -9.34 2.94 22.55
N GLY A 63 -10.66 2.76 22.61
CA GLY A 63 -11.39 1.61 22.05
C GLY A 63 -11.08 0.22 22.64
N LYS A 64 -10.03 0.05 23.45
CA LYS A 64 -9.63 -1.27 24.00
C LYS A 64 -10.50 -1.71 25.18
N PRO A 65 -10.60 -3.03 25.45
CA PRO A 65 -11.22 -3.53 26.67
C PRO A 65 -10.57 -2.95 27.92
N ARG A 66 -11.39 -2.54 28.89
CA ARG A 66 -10.97 -1.77 30.09
C ARG A 66 -9.64 -2.23 30.71
N TYR A 67 -9.56 -3.49 31.13
CA TYR A 67 -8.36 -4.01 31.82
C TYR A 67 -7.16 -4.14 30.88
N LYS A 68 -7.40 -4.40 29.59
CA LYS A 68 -6.34 -4.41 28.58
C LYS A 68 -5.81 -3.01 28.26
N GLY A 69 -6.67 -1.99 28.29
CA GLY A 69 -6.24 -0.59 28.23
C GLY A 69 -5.35 -0.21 29.41
N VAL A 70 -5.70 -0.61 30.64
CA VAL A 70 -4.84 -0.42 31.83
C VAL A 70 -3.51 -1.12 31.67
N GLN A 71 -3.53 -2.41 31.32
CA GLN A 71 -2.31 -3.18 31.10
C GLN A 71 -1.41 -2.54 30.04
N SER A 72 -1.98 -2.21 28.87
CA SER A 72 -1.23 -1.61 27.75
C SER A 72 -0.60 -0.26 28.10
N PHE A 73 -1.25 0.56 28.92
CA PHE A 73 -0.67 1.82 29.39
C PHE A 73 0.43 1.59 30.43
N LEU A 74 0.23 0.69 31.40
CA LEU A 74 1.25 0.42 32.41
C LEU A 74 2.52 -0.19 31.79
N GLU A 75 2.35 -1.09 30.83
CA GLU A 75 3.46 -1.65 30.03
C GLU A 75 4.21 -0.55 29.26
N SER A 76 3.54 0.49 28.72
CA SER A 76 4.20 1.62 28.06
C SER A 76 4.96 2.57 29.01
N ARG A 77 4.78 2.37 30.32
CA ARG A 77 5.49 3.06 31.41
C ARG A 77 6.49 2.14 32.13
N ASP A 78 6.74 0.94 31.62
CA ASP A 78 7.57 -0.10 32.26
C ASP A 78 7.10 -0.47 33.68
N ILE A 79 5.79 -0.39 33.94
CA ILE A 79 5.17 -0.72 35.23
C ILE A 79 4.54 -2.11 35.14
N ASP A 80 5.02 -3.02 35.98
CA ASP A 80 4.47 -4.38 36.11
C ASP A 80 3.75 -4.54 37.46
N ILE A 81 2.43 -4.77 37.39
CA ILE A 81 1.57 -5.08 38.53
C ILE A 81 0.71 -6.32 38.20
N PRO A 82 0.25 -7.10 39.19
CA PRO A 82 -0.60 -8.25 38.93
C PRO A 82 -1.85 -7.88 38.13
N PHE A 83 -2.26 -8.72 37.19
CA PHE A 83 -3.49 -8.49 36.41
C PHE A 83 -4.74 -8.42 37.32
N GLY A 84 -4.78 -9.22 38.38
CA GLY A 84 -5.89 -9.25 39.33
C GLY A 84 -7.10 -10.05 38.84
N ASP A 85 -8.18 -9.99 39.61
CA ASP A 85 -9.49 -10.56 39.29
C ASP A 85 -10.51 -9.42 39.01
N PRO A 86 -11.45 -9.57 38.06
CA PRO A 86 -12.46 -8.54 37.81
C PRO A 86 -13.30 -8.13 39.03
N SER A 87 -13.38 -8.98 40.06
CA SER A 87 -14.03 -8.71 41.35
C SER A 87 -13.15 -7.96 42.36
N ASP A 88 -11.90 -7.65 42.00
CA ASP A 88 -10.97 -6.91 42.86
C ASP A 88 -11.55 -5.55 43.28
N ASP A 89 -11.31 -5.23 44.55
CA ASP A 89 -11.66 -3.93 45.11
C ASP A 89 -10.93 -2.80 44.35
N PRO A 90 -11.60 -1.66 44.07
CA PRO A 90 -10.99 -0.49 43.43
C PRO A 90 -9.69 0.03 44.08
N ASP A 91 -9.49 -0.24 45.37
CA ASP A 91 -8.30 0.18 46.10
C ASP A 91 -7.13 -0.85 46.01
N MET A 92 -7.35 -2.00 45.37
CA MET A 92 -6.30 -2.98 45.13
C MET A 92 -5.35 -2.54 44.01
N GLU A 93 -4.04 -2.69 44.23
CA GLU A 93 -3.00 -2.40 43.25
C GLU A 93 -2.87 -3.56 42.23
N THR A 94 -3.93 -3.74 41.44
CA THR A 94 -3.99 -4.68 40.31
C THR A 94 -4.53 -3.96 39.08
N VAL A 95 -4.30 -4.52 37.89
CA VAL A 95 -4.87 -3.99 36.63
C VAL A 95 -6.40 -3.93 36.73
N CYS A 96 -7.03 -4.96 37.31
CA CYS A 96 -8.47 -5.00 37.53
C CYS A 96 -8.95 -3.94 38.55
N GLY A 97 -8.26 -3.77 39.68
CA GLY A 97 -8.56 -2.76 40.70
C GLY A 97 -8.54 -1.33 40.14
N LEU A 98 -7.48 -0.94 39.44
CA LEU A 98 -7.37 0.37 38.79
C LEU A 98 -8.47 0.61 37.74
N GLY A 99 -8.79 -0.42 36.94
CA GLY A 99 -9.92 -0.37 36.01
C GLY A 99 -11.26 -0.18 36.70
N ASN A 100 -11.48 -0.85 37.83
CA ASN A 100 -12.69 -0.73 38.65
C ASN A 100 -12.78 0.67 39.30
N LYS A 101 -11.66 1.25 39.74
CA LYS A 101 -11.58 2.63 40.24
C LYS A 101 -12.00 3.66 39.18
N LYS A 102 -11.52 3.53 37.95
CA LYS A 102 -11.98 4.36 36.81
C LYS A 102 -13.49 4.24 36.61
N ASN A 103 -14.05 3.04 36.73
CA ASN A 103 -15.47 2.81 36.51
C ASN A 103 -16.36 3.59 37.49
N ILE A 104 -15.94 3.67 38.76
CA ILE A 104 -16.63 4.46 39.78
C ILE A 104 -16.59 5.95 39.43
N MET A 105 -15.41 6.46 39.05
CA MET A 105 -15.25 7.86 38.65
C MET A 105 -16.13 8.21 37.45
N PHE A 106 -16.18 7.33 36.44
CA PHE A 106 -17.01 7.54 35.26
C PHE A 106 -18.51 7.56 35.57
N ASN A 107 -19.01 6.58 36.33
CA ASN A 107 -20.43 6.51 36.67
C ASN A 107 -20.87 7.74 37.49
N LYS A 108 -19.99 8.26 38.35
CA LYS A 108 -20.28 9.50 39.07
C LYS A 108 -20.48 10.69 38.13
N VAL A 109 -19.62 10.85 37.13
CA VAL A 109 -19.77 11.92 36.13
C VAL A 109 -21.05 11.71 35.31
N LEU A 110 -21.36 10.47 34.94
CA LEU A 110 -22.59 10.13 34.22
C LEU A 110 -23.86 10.50 35.00
N ASP A 111 -23.87 10.24 36.32
CA ASP A 111 -25.00 10.54 37.20
C ASP A 111 -25.16 12.04 37.47
N GLU A 112 -24.05 12.80 37.50
CA GLU A 112 -24.05 14.24 37.79
C GLU A 112 -24.35 15.09 36.55
N ASP A 113 -23.73 14.76 35.40
CA ASP A 113 -23.69 15.63 34.21
C ASP A 113 -24.54 15.12 33.03
N GLY A 114 -25.00 13.86 33.06
CA GLY A 114 -25.78 13.25 31.98
C GLY A 114 -24.95 12.87 30.74
N VAL A 115 -25.61 12.66 29.60
CA VAL A 115 -24.98 12.25 28.33
C VAL A 115 -25.40 13.19 27.21
N GLU A 116 -24.42 13.81 26.53
CA GLU A 116 -24.64 14.47 25.25
C GLU A 116 -24.55 13.48 24.08
N VAL A 117 -25.40 13.68 23.07
CA VAL A 117 -25.46 12.89 21.83
C VAL A 117 -24.97 13.71 20.64
N TYR A 118 -24.53 13.05 19.58
CA TYR A 118 -24.34 13.69 18.28
C TYR A 118 -25.66 13.69 17.51
N GLU A 119 -26.13 14.89 17.12
CA GLU A 119 -27.42 15.05 16.42
C GLU A 119 -27.44 14.27 15.10
N SER A 120 -26.36 14.33 14.32
CA SER A 120 -26.19 13.59 13.07
C SER A 120 -26.29 12.07 13.24
N SER A 121 -25.79 11.54 14.36
CA SER A 121 -25.92 10.12 14.69
C SER A 121 -27.35 9.73 15.03
N VAL A 122 -28.09 10.60 15.74
CA VAL A 122 -29.52 10.36 16.03
C VAL A 122 -30.35 10.42 14.74
N GLU A 123 -30.11 11.41 13.88
CA GLU A 123 -30.78 11.51 12.57
C GLU A 123 -30.52 10.26 11.70
N MET A 124 -29.29 9.75 11.71
CA MET A 124 -28.95 8.49 11.04
C MET A 124 -29.74 7.30 11.62
N LEU A 125 -29.82 7.15 12.94
CA LEU A 125 -30.59 6.08 13.60
C LEU A 125 -32.09 6.14 13.24
N GLU A 126 -32.67 7.34 13.21
CA GLU A 126 -34.06 7.56 12.79
C GLU A 126 -34.27 7.18 11.32
N GLY A 127 -33.36 7.60 10.45
CA GLY A 127 -33.38 7.27 9.03
C GLY A 127 -33.28 5.76 8.77
N LEU A 128 -32.36 5.06 9.46
CA LEU A 128 -32.19 3.61 9.37
C LEU A 128 -33.47 2.87 9.80
N LYS A 129 -34.07 3.29 10.92
CA LYS A 129 -35.31 2.70 11.43
C LYS A 129 -36.48 2.93 10.48
N ALA A 130 -36.59 4.11 9.90
CA ALA A 130 -37.61 4.42 8.88
C ALA A 130 -37.41 3.61 7.59
N ALA A 131 -36.16 3.30 7.24
CA ALA A 131 -35.79 2.46 6.10
C ALA A 131 -35.93 0.95 6.34
N GLY A 132 -36.17 0.52 7.58
CA GLY A 132 -36.25 -0.90 7.95
C GLY A 132 -34.89 -1.61 7.98
N VAL A 133 -33.80 -0.86 8.12
CA VAL A 133 -32.45 -1.42 8.32
C VAL A 133 -32.27 -1.81 9.79
N ARG A 134 -31.66 -2.97 10.05
CA ARG A 134 -31.41 -3.44 11.43
C ARG A 134 -30.34 -2.59 12.11
N ILE A 135 -30.51 -2.32 13.39
CA ILE A 135 -29.57 -1.47 14.14
C ILE A 135 -29.04 -2.22 15.35
N GLY A 136 -27.71 -2.33 15.44
CA GLY A 136 -26.99 -2.87 16.59
C GLY A 136 -26.06 -1.84 17.20
N VAL A 137 -25.72 -2.05 18.47
CA VAL A 137 -24.65 -1.30 19.15
C VAL A 137 -23.65 -2.29 19.74
N ALA A 138 -22.37 -2.01 19.55
CA ALA A 138 -21.27 -2.76 20.14
C ALA A 138 -20.37 -1.80 20.92
N SER A 139 -19.81 -2.21 22.06
CA SER A 139 -18.91 -1.35 22.83
C SER A 139 -17.96 -2.15 23.70
N SER A 140 -16.71 -1.70 23.81
CA SER A 140 -15.74 -2.26 24.78
C SER A 140 -16.09 -1.92 26.24
N SER A 141 -17.01 -0.97 26.46
CA SER A 141 -17.41 -0.48 27.79
C SER A 141 -18.48 -1.38 28.43
N LYS A 142 -18.37 -1.60 29.74
CA LYS A 142 -19.46 -2.21 30.54
C LYS A 142 -20.61 -1.23 30.81
N ASN A 143 -20.49 0.03 30.39
CA ASN A 143 -21.44 1.10 30.70
C ASN A 143 -22.37 1.43 29.53
N CYS A 144 -22.37 0.62 28.47
CA CYS A 144 -23.17 0.86 27.26
C CYS A 144 -24.66 1.03 27.56
N LYS A 145 -25.26 0.11 28.33
CA LYS A 145 -26.68 0.19 28.71
C LYS A 145 -27.03 1.46 29.50
N PRO A 146 -26.38 1.78 30.64
CA PRO A 146 -26.65 3.02 31.38
C PRO A 146 -26.56 4.29 30.53
N VAL A 147 -25.55 4.38 29.66
CA VAL A 147 -25.35 5.54 28.76
C VAL A 147 -26.52 5.66 27.77
N LEU A 148 -26.95 4.56 27.15
CA LEU A 148 -28.09 4.55 26.22
C LEU A 148 -29.43 4.84 26.91
N GLU A 149 -29.61 4.40 28.15
CA GLU A 149 -30.80 4.71 28.96
C GLU A 149 -30.86 6.19 29.33
N SER A 150 -29.72 6.76 29.76
CA SER A 150 -29.59 8.19 30.06
C SER A 150 -29.85 9.07 28.83
N ALA A 151 -29.34 8.67 27.66
CA ALA A 151 -29.58 9.35 26.39
C ALA A 151 -30.98 9.11 25.79
N GLY A 152 -31.76 8.16 26.33
CA GLY A 152 -33.07 7.79 25.80
C GLY A 152 -33.03 7.04 24.45
N LEU A 153 -31.88 6.50 24.05
CA LEU A 153 -31.65 5.92 22.72
C LEU A 153 -31.74 4.39 22.67
N LEU A 154 -31.87 3.70 23.82
CA LEU A 154 -31.88 2.23 23.88
C LEU A 154 -32.92 1.57 22.95
N HIS A 155 -34.04 2.25 22.69
CA HIS A 155 -35.15 1.77 21.87
C HIS A 155 -34.88 1.74 20.35
N PHE A 156 -33.73 2.23 19.88
CA PHE A 156 -33.29 2.08 18.50
C PHE A 156 -32.59 0.74 18.24
N PHE A 157 -31.97 0.14 19.26
CA PHE A 157 -31.07 -0.99 19.09
C PHE A 157 -31.79 -2.31 19.34
N GLU A 158 -31.71 -3.22 18.37
CA GLU A 158 -32.26 -4.57 18.44
C GLU A 158 -31.29 -5.54 19.14
N THR A 159 -29.99 -5.22 19.12
CA THR A 159 -28.93 -5.96 19.80
C THR A 159 -27.96 -4.99 20.49
N ARG A 160 -27.42 -5.40 21.62
CA ARG A 160 -26.35 -4.71 22.36
C ARG A 160 -25.28 -5.73 22.70
N VAL A 161 -24.08 -5.57 22.15
CA VAL A 161 -22.91 -6.41 22.46
C VAL A 161 -21.86 -5.53 23.13
N ASP A 162 -21.98 -5.40 24.45
CA ASP A 162 -21.12 -4.52 25.26
C ASP A 162 -20.12 -5.31 26.11
N GLY A 163 -19.29 -4.62 26.88
CA GLY A 163 -18.28 -5.25 27.74
C GLY A 163 -18.85 -6.15 28.85
N VAL A 164 -20.17 -6.10 29.13
CA VAL A 164 -20.83 -7.05 30.02
C VAL A 164 -21.11 -8.34 29.25
N VAL A 165 -21.75 -8.24 28.09
CA VAL A 165 -22.03 -9.39 27.20
C VAL A 165 -20.73 -10.09 26.83
N SER A 166 -19.70 -9.36 26.41
CA SER A 166 -18.39 -9.94 26.06
C SER A 166 -17.77 -10.75 27.20
N ALA A 167 -17.94 -10.31 28.45
CA ALA A 167 -17.45 -11.05 29.61
C ALA A 167 -18.31 -12.29 29.93
N GLU A 168 -19.63 -12.25 29.70
CA GLU A 168 -20.55 -13.36 29.95
C GLU A 168 -20.31 -14.54 28.99
N ILE A 169 -20.04 -14.25 27.71
CA ILE A 169 -19.87 -15.28 26.66
C ILE A 169 -18.43 -15.44 26.16
N GLY A 170 -17.48 -14.70 26.72
CA GLY A 170 -16.05 -14.88 26.48
C GLY A 170 -15.53 -14.36 25.14
N LEU A 171 -16.09 -13.27 24.63
CA LEU A 171 -15.65 -12.65 23.37
C LEU A 171 -14.29 -11.96 23.52
N GLN A 172 -13.47 -11.98 22.47
CA GLN A 172 -12.32 -11.09 22.37
C GLN A 172 -12.81 -9.68 22.02
N GLY A 173 -12.34 -8.67 22.75
CA GLY A 173 -12.67 -7.28 22.43
C GLY A 173 -11.83 -6.72 21.28
N LYS A 174 -12.13 -5.48 20.90
CA LYS A 174 -11.37 -4.73 19.87
C LYS A 174 -9.85 -4.83 20.16
N PRO A 175 -9.01 -5.13 19.15
CA PRO A 175 -9.27 -5.07 17.72
C PRO A 175 -9.75 -6.39 17.08
N GLU A 176 -10.23 -7.36 17.86
CA GLU A 176 -10.86 -8.55 17.29
C GLU A 176 -12.33 -8.27 16.92
N PRO A 177 -12.87 -8.89 15.85
CA PRO A 177 -14.18 -8.58 15.29
C PRO A 177 -15.36 -9.14 16.09
N ASP A 178 -15.11 -9.92 17.14
CA ASP A 178 -16.10 -10.76 17.82
C ASP A 178 -17.36 -9.98 18.24
N ILE A 179 -17.20 -8.76 18.80
CA ILE A 179 -18.35 -7.98 19.28
C ILE A 179 -19.26 -7.51 18.14
N PHE A 180 -18.68 -7.18 16.98
CA PHE A 180 -19.43 -6.73 15.80
C PHE A 180 -20.07 -7.90 15.08
N THR A 181 -19.33 -9.00 14.91
CA THR A 181 -19.83 -10.23 14.27
C THR A 181 -20.94 -10.87 15.09
N THR A 182 -20.79 -10.95 16.41
CA THR A 182 -21.86 -11.38 17.32
C THR A 182 -23.09 -10.47 17.23
N ALA A 183 -22.91 -9.16 17.04
CA ALA A 183 -24.04 -8.25 16.85
C ALA A 183 -24.80 -8.58 15.56
N CYS A 184 -24.11 -8.85 14.45
CA CYS A 184 -24.73 -9.31 13.21
C CYS A 184 -25.42 -10.67 13.37
N ASP A 185 -24.81 -11.63 14.06
CA ASP A 185 -25.40 -12.95 14.33
C ASP A 185 -26.71 -12.82 15.11
N ASN A 186 -26.74 -11.96 16.13
CA ASN A 186 -27.95 -11.67 16.91
C ASN A 186 -29.07 -11.06 16.05
N LEU A 187 -28.72 -10.28 15.03
CA LEU A 187 -29.66 -9.66 14.08
C LEU A 187 -30.07 -10.60 12.93
N GLY A 188 -29.33 -11.69 12.72
CA GLY A 188 -29.54 -12.63 11.62
C GLY A 188 -29.20 -12.04 10.25
N VAL A 189 -28.10 -11.28 10.15
CA VAL A 189 -27.64 -10.59 8.93
C VAL A 189 -26.20 -10.98 8.57
N GLU A 190 -25.87 -10.88 7.29
CA GLU A 190 -24.53 -11.18 6.77
C GLU A 190 -23.56 -10.01 6.98
N TYR A 191 -22.29 -10.30 7.31
CA TYR A 191 -21.29 -9.27 7.65
C TYR A 191 -20.93 -8.41 6.43
N HIS A 192 -20.78 -9.03 5.27
CA HIS A 192 -20.49 -8.35 4.01
C HIS A 192 -21.65 -7.47 3.50
N ARG A 193 -22.83 -7.54 4.14
CA ARG A 193 -24.00 -6.67 3.93
C ARG A 193 -24.25 -5.72 5.09
N SER A 194 -23.32 -5.64 6.04
CA SER A 194 -23.44 -4.84 7.25
C SER A 194 -22.38 -3.75 7.29
N VAL A 195 -22.70 -2.66 7.98
CA VAL A 195 -21.82 -1.51 8.19
C VAL A 195 -21.35 -1.51 9.64
N VAL A 196 -20.06 -1.27 9.87
CA VAL A 196 -19.52 -0.90 11.18
C VAL A 196 -19.20 0.59 11.18
N VAL A 197 -19.61 1.29 12.22
CA VAL A 197 -19.32 2.72 12.41
C VAL A 197 -18.52 2.89 13.69
N GLU A 198 -17.31 3.45 13.56
CA GLU A 198 -16.33 3.50 14.65
C GLU A 198 -15.48 4.78 14.60
N ASP A 199 -15.13 5.36 15.74
CA ASP A 199 -14.21 6.50 15.86
C ASP A 199 -12.78 6.12 16.32
N ALA A 200 -12.60 4.97 16.97
CA ALA A 200 -11.30 4.47 17.43
C ALA A 200 -10.60 3.52 16.43
N VAL A 201 -9.27 3.61 16.35
CA VAL A 201 -8.43 2.77 15.47
C VAL A 201 -8.64 1.28 15.73
N SER A 202 -8.74 0.88 17.00
CA SER A 202 -8.92 -0.53 17.37
C SER A 202 -10.27 -1.10 16.91
N GLY A 203 -11.33 -0.30 16.91
CA GLY A 203 -12.63 -0.74 16.39
C GLY A 203 -12.68 -0.77 14.87
N VAL A 204 -12.01 0.18 14.19
CA VAL A 204 -11.86 0.14 12.72
C VAL A 204 -11.11 -1.11 12.30
N GLN A 205 -10.03 -1.46 13.00
CA GLN A 205 -9.31 -2.72 12.78
C GLN A 205 -10.21 -3.94 12.98
N ALA A 206 -11.10 -3.92 13.97
CA ALA A 206 -12.06 -4.99 14.19
C ALA A 206 -13.10 -5.07 13.05
N GLY A 207 -13.63 -3.95 12.57
CA GLY A 207 -14.50 -3.91 11.38
C GLY A 207 -13.80 -4.45 10.13
N HIS A 208 -12.56 -4.04 9.90
CA HIS A 208 -11.74 -4.52 8.78
C HIS A 208 -11.49 -6.03 8.84
N LYS A 209 -11.01 -6.55 9.99
CA LYS A 209 -10.78 -7.99 10.21
C LYS A 209 -12.06 -8.83 10.12
N GLY A 210 -13.22 -8.24 10.42
CA GLY A 210 -14.51 -8.91 10.28
C GLY A 210 -15.00 -9.00 8.83
N ASN A 211 -14.28 -8.43 7.86
CA ASN A 211 -14.64 -8.39 6.45
C ASN A 211 -16.04 -7.82 6.22
N PHE A 212 -16.39 -6.77 6.97
CA PHE A 212 -17.67 -6.09 6.86
C PHE A 212 -17.82 -5.39 5.50
N GLY A 213 -19.06 -5.24 5.05
CA GLY A 213 -19.37 -4.59 3.78
C GLY A 213 -18.86 -3.15 3.73
N LEU A 214 -18.92 -2.45 4.85
CA LEU A 214 -18.33 -1.12 5.03
C LEU A 214 -17.83 -0.96 6.46
N THR A 215 -16.56 -0.61 6.62
CA THR A 215 -16.01 -0.07 7.88
C THR A 215 -15.87 1.44 7.74
N LEU A 216 -16.81 2.17 8.34
CA LEU A 216 -16.88 3.63 8.33
C LEU A 216 -16.17 4.20 9.57
N GLY A 217 -15.07 4.90 9.35
CA GLY A 217 -14.35 5.64 10.37
C GLY A 217 -14.96 7.02 10.62
N LEU A 218 -15.12 7.42 11.87
CA LEU A 218 -15.53 8.77 12.29
C LEU A 218 -14.34 9.50 12.93
N ALA A 219 -13.77 10.46 12.21
CA ALA A 219 -12.60 11.20 12.65
C ALA A 219 -12.95 12.31 13.64
N ARG A 220 -13.23 11.97 14.90
CA ARG A 220 -13.60 12.95 15.94
C ARG A 220 -12.41 13.71 16.54
N GLU A 221 -11.18 13.25 16.32
CA GLU A 221 -9.97 13.76 17.00
C GLU A 221 -8.81 14.08 16.04
N ASP A 222 -9.10 14.57 14.83
CA ASP A 222 -8.09 14.81 13.76
C ASP A 222 -7.27 13.54 13.44
N ASN A 223 -7.93 12.38 13.51
CA ASN A 223 -7.34 11.05 13.40
C ASN A 223 -7.66 10.35 12.07
N ILE A 224 -7.92 11.11 11.00
CA ILE A 224 -8.32 10.57 9.69
C ILE A 224 -7.31 9.53 9.19
N LYS A 225 -6.01 9.87 9.28
CA LYS A 225 -4.93 9.02 8.79
C LYS A 225 -4.84 7.72 9.57
N GLU A 226 -4.97 7.78 10.89
CA GLU A 226 -4.90 6.64 11.78
C GLU A 226 -6.05 5.66 11.52
N LEU A 227 -7.25 6.17 11.25
CA LEU A 227 -8.40 5.34 10.88
C LEU A 227 -8.24 4.69 9.51
N GLN A 228 -7.73 5.42 8.51
CA GLN A 228 -7.41 4.86 7.20
C GLN A 228 -6.34 3.75 7.28
N VAL A 229 -5.26 4.00 8.02
CA VAL A 229 -4.21 3.00 8.29
C VAL A 229 -4.76 1.80 9.08
N GLY A 230 -5.76 2.04 9.94
CA GLY A 230 -6.49 1.02 10.68
C GLY A 230 -7.37 0.12 9.81
N GLY A 231 -7.62 0.47 8.55
CA GLY A 231 -8.41 -0.31 7.61
C GLY A 231 -9.82 0.21 7.36
N ALA A 232 -10.12 1.47 7.70
CA ALA A 232 -11.38 2.10 7.33
C ALA A 232 -11.51 2.20 5.80
N ASP A 233 -12.69 1.86 5.28
CA ASP A 233 -13.00 1.98 3.86
C ASP A 233 -13.27 3.44 3.48
N ILE A 234 -13.99 4.14 4.36
CA ILE A 234 -14.34 5.55 4.27
C ILE A 234 -14.11 6.16 5.64
N VAL A 235 -13.59 7.39 5.68
CA VAL A 235 -13.49 8.17 6.90
C VAL A 235 -14.18 9.51 6.68
N VAL A 236 -15.04 9.90 7.62
CA VAL A 236 -15.76 11.18 7.65
C VAL A 236 -15.57 11.84 9.02
N GLU A 237 -15.66 13.17 9.12
CA GLU A 237 -15.61 13.84 10.43
C GLU A 237 -16.99 13.83 11.12
N ASP A 238 -18.06 13.79 10.31
CA ASP A 238 -19.44 13.66 10.76
C ASP A 238 -20.29 12.77 9.84
N LEU A 239 -21.25 12.02 10.43
CA LEU A 239 -22.12 11.12 9.67
C LEU A 239 -23.02 11.85 8.66
N ALA A 240 -23.28 13.14 8.84
CA ALA A 240 -24.03 13.95 7.88
C ALA A 240 -23.31 14.09 6.53
N GLU A 241 -21.98 13.93 6.48
CA GLU A 241 -21.21 14.06 5.23
C GLU A 241 -21.51 12.94 4.23
N ILE A 242 -21.71 11.71 4.73
CA ILE A 242 -22.03 10.55 3.92
C ILE A 242 -23.54 10.30 3.85
N GLY A 243 -24.22 10.41 4.99
CA GLY A 243 -25.64 10.08 5.13
C GLY A 243 -25.99 8.66 4.67
N LEU A 244 -27.29 8.36 4.64
CA LEU A 244 -27.78 7.06 4.16
C LEU A 244 -27.51 6.83 2.68
N GLU A 245 -27.63 7.87 1.85
CA GLU A 245 -27.45 7.77 0.41
C GLU A 245 -25.99 7.48 0.04
N GLY A 246 -25.01 8.07 0.74
CA GLY A 246 -23.59 7.78 0.51
C GLY A 246 -23.23 6.36 0.94
N ILE A 247 -23.76 5.87 2.07
CA ILE A 247 -23.62 4.46 2.46
C ILE A 247 -24.26 3.57 1.38
N ASN A 248 -25.45 3.92 0.88
CA ASN A 248 -26.10 3.15 -0.18
C ASN A 248 -25.25 3.09 -1.46
N ALA A 249 -24.72 4.23 -1.90
CA ALA A 249 -23.85 4.35 -3.07
C ALA A 249 -22.58 3.49 -2.96
N TRP A 250 -22.03 3.35 -1.75
CA TRP A 250 -20.92 2.44 -1.48
C TRP A 250 -21.28 0.99 -1.83
N PHE A 251 -22.43 0.49 -1.37
CA PHE A 251 -22.87 -0.88 -1.68
C PHE A 251 -23.32 -1.05 -3.14
N GLU A 252 -23.74 0.02 -3.83
CA GLU A 252 -24.09 -0.05 -5.25
C GLU A 252 -22.87 -0.11 -6.18
N GLN A 253 -21.81 0.65 -5.86
CA GLN A 253 -20.67 0.87 -6.76
C GLN A 253 -19.33 0.85 -6.03
N GLY A 254 -19.21 1.59 -4.92
CA GLY A 254 -17.92 1.80 -4.23
C GLY A 254 -17.23 0.52 -3.78
N MET A 255 -17.96 -0.49 -3.31
CA MET A 255 -17.40 -1.78 -2.89
C MET A 255 -16.80 -2.56 -4.07
N GLU A 256 -17.45 -2.54 -5.24
CA GLU A 256 -16.92 -3.19 -6.44
C GLU A 256 -15.67 -2.46 -6.94
N GLU A 257 -15.69 -1.12 -6.95
CA GLU A 257 -14.54 -0.30 -7.31
C GLU A 257 -13.35 -0.55 -6.38
N ASP A 258 -13.58 -0.58 -5.06
CA ASP A 258 -12.54 -0.87 -4.08
C ASP A 258 -11.93 -2.27 -4.24
N GLY A 259 -12.71 -3.24 -4.74
CA GLY A 259 -12.22 -4.58 -5.10
C GLY A 259 -11.13 -4.58 -6.18
N TRP A 260 -10.91 -3.48 -6.88
CA TRP A 260 -9.84 -3.29 -7.87
C TRP A 260 -8.66 -2.46 -7.35
N LEU A 261 -8.70 -1.98 -6.11
CA LEU A 261 -7.74 -1.02 -5.57
C LEU A 261 -6.93 -1.63 -4.43
N LEU A 262 -5.61 -1.61 -4.56
CA LEU A 262 -4.67 -1.84 -3.46
C LEU A 262 -4.18 -0.48 -2.95
N LYS A 263 -4.53 -0.14 -1.70
CA LYS A 263 -4.30 1.17 -1.10
C LYS A 263 -3.32 1.07 0.09
N TYR A 264 -2.48 2.09 0.25
CA TYR A 264 -1.64 2.31 1.42
C TYR A 264 -1.69 3.79 1.83
N HIS A 265 -1.81 4.06 3.12
CA HIS A 265 -2.03 5.41 3.69
C HIS A 265 -0.84 5.92 4.55
N ASP A 266 0.29 5.22 4.46
CA ASP A 266 1.46 5.45 5.30
C ASP A 266 2.76 5.10 4.58
N TYR A 267 3.86 5.52 5.20
CA TYR A 267 5.22 5.14 4.84
C TYR A 267 5.84 4.45 6.05
N ASP A 268 6.02 3.13 5.95
CA ASP A 268 6.55 2.28 7.03
C ASP A 268 7.86 1.67 6.52
N PRO A 269 9.02 2.21 6.96
CA PRO A 269 10.32 1.76 6.50
C PRO A 269 10.55 0.23 6.61
N GLY A 270 9.88 -0.43 7.57
CA GLY A 270 9.96 -1.88 7.73
C GLY A 270 9.20 -2.67 6.66
N LYS A 271 8.25 -2.04 5.95
CA LYS A 271 7.39 -2.67 4.94
C LYS A 271 7.63 -2.16 3.52
N GLU A 272 8.38 -1.08 3.32
CA GLU A 272 8.53 -0.44 2.00
C GLU A 272 9.03 -1.41 0.91
N ARG A 273 10.05 -2.22 1.17
CA ARG A 273 10.52 -3.22 0.17
C ARG A 273 9.42 -4.20 -0.28
N SER A 274 8.53 -4.59 0.64
CA SER A 274 7.40 -5.46 0.32
C SER A 274 6.31 -4.69 -0.43
N ARG A 275 6.03 -3.45 -0.05
CA ARG A 275 5.08 -2.57 -0.74
C ARG A 275 5.52 -2.27 -2.17
N GLU A 276 6.79 -1.97 -2.37
CA GLU A 276 7.38 -1.80 -3.70
C GLU A 276 7.19 -3.04 -4.59
N ALA A 277 7.27 -4.25 -4.03
CA ALA A 277 6.96 -5.46 -4.79
C ALA A 277 5.47 -5.53 -5.15
N LEU A 278 4.57 -5.32 -4.18
CA LEU A 278 3.12 -5.37 -4.37
C LEU A 278 2.58 -4.26 -5.29
N LEU A 279 3.26 -3.12 -5.36
CA LEU A 279 2.89 -1.97 -6.18
C LEU A 279 3.62 -1.95 -7.54
N THR A 280 4.20 -3.08 -7.97
CA THR A 280 4.86 -3.19 -9.28
C THR A 280 3.86 -2.98 -10.41
N VAL A 281 4.22 -2.12 -11.36
CA VAL A 281 3.52 -1.98 -12.65
C VAL A 281 4.32 -2.71 -13.72
N GLY A 282 3.67 -3.40 -14.64
CA GLY A 282 4.35 -4.14 -15.70
C GLY A 282 3.39 -4.74 -16.70
N ASN A 283 3.95 -5.34 -17.75
CA ASN A 283 3.20 -5.78 -18.92
C ASN A 283 3.66 -7.15 -19.45
N GLY A 284 4.40 -7.94 -18.68
CA GLY A 284 4.95 -9.24 -19.10
C GLY A 284 6.19 -9.16 -19.98
N TYR A 285 6.52 -7.98 -20.52
CA TYR A 285 7.80 -7.72 -21.17
C TYR A 285 8.79 -7.10 -20.18
N PHE A 286 8.38 -6.04 -19.46
CA PHE A 286 9.09 -5.53 -18.29
C PHE A 286 8.15 -5.29 -17.10
N GLY A 287 8.73 -5.27 -15.91
CA GLY A 287 8.09 -4.89 -14.65
C GLY A 287 8.95 -3.91 -13.89
N THR A 288 8.33 -2.86 -13.35
CA THR A 288 8.98 -1.82 -12.57
C THR A 288 8.35 -1.76 -11.19
N ARG A 289 9.18 -1.99 -10.17
CA ARG A 289 8.77 -1.98 -8.77
C ARG A 289 8.09 -0.66 -8.39
N GLY A 290 7.18 -0.73 -7.44
CA GLY A 290 6.42 0.35 -6.83
C GLY A 290 7.24 1.37 -6.01
N ALA A 291 8.53 1.54 -6.30
CA ALA A 291 9.44 2.46 -5.62
C ALA A 291 9.09 3.93 -5.89
N LEU A 292 9.48 4.82 -4.99
CA LEU A 292 9.26 6.27 -5.12
C LEU A 292 10.12 6.83 -6.25
N GLU A 293 9.59 7.74 -7.05
CA GLU A 293 10.32 8.38 -8.17
C GLU A 293 11.60 9.10 -7.71
N GLU A 294 11.61 9.58 -6.47
CA GLU A 294 12.70 10.32 -5.84
C GLU A 294 13.68 9.44 -5.07
N SER A 295 13.50 8.11 -5.09
CA SER A 295 14.34 7.19 -4.36
C SER A 295 15.50 6.66 -5.21
N LYS A 296 16.66 6.53 -4.56
CA LYS A 296 17.76 5.68 -5.01
C LYS A 296 17.76 4.40 -4.18
N ALA A 297 18.34 3.33 -4.73
CA ALA A 297 18.50 2.08 -4.00
C ALA A 297 19.21 2.31 -2.66
N ASN A 298 18.53 1.96 -1.57
CA ASN A 298 19.00 2.07 -0.21
C ASN A 298 18.45 0.91 0.65
N LYS A 299 18.62 0.99 1.98
CA LYS A 299 18.17 -0.09 2.88
C LYS A 299 16.64 -0.23 2.92
N VAL A 300 15.90 0.86 2.74
CA VAL A 300 14.44 0.93 2.86
C VAL A 300 13.76 0.81 1.50
N ASN A 301 14.26 1.55 0.50
CA ASN A 301 13.68 1.64 -0.84
C ASN A 301 14.62 0.98 -1.86
N TYR A 302 14.06 0.26 -2.82
CA TYR A 302 14.80 -0.44 -3.85
C TYR A 302 14.09 -0.31 -5.21
N PRO A 303 14.33 0.76 -5.98
CA PRO A 303 13.86 0.86 -7.34
C PRO A 303 14.49 -0.24 -8.19
N GLY A 304 13.64 -0.99 -8.89
CA GLY A 304 14.07 -2.04 -9.80
C GLY A 304 13.16 -2.13 -11.00
N THR A 305 13.76 -2.20 -12.19
CA THR A 305 13.08 -2.52 -13.43
C THR A 305 13.70 -3.79 -14.00
N TYR A 306 12.86 -4.76 -14.35
CA TYR A 306 13.29 -6.07 -14.80
C TYR A 306 12.60 -6.42 -16.10
N MET A 307 13.32 -7.11 -16.99
CA MET A 307 12.82 -7.49 -18.30
C MET A 307 12.90 -9.01 -18.49
N THR A 308 11.85 -9.57 -19.09
CA THR A 308 11.70 -11.01 -19.30
C THR A 308 12.93 -11.63 -19.98
N GLY A 309 13.54 -12.60 -19.31
CA GLY A 309 14.67 -13.37 -19.84
C GLY A 309 16.01 -12.63 -19.91
N LEU A 310 16.15 -11.44 -19.31
CA LEU A 310 17.37 -10.66 -19.35
C LEU A 310 18.31 -11.04 -18.19
N PHE A 311 19.27 -11.90 -18.49
CA PHE A 311 20.27 -12.39 -17.55
C PHE A 311 21.69 -11.95 -17.95
N ASN A 312 22.58 -11.87 -16.96
CA ASN A 312 24.00 -11.62 -17.16
C ASN A 312 24.82 -12.39 -16.13
N ARG A 313 25.99 -12.92 -16.53
CA ARG A 313 26.89 -13.65 -15.63
C ARG A 313 28.01 -12.77 -15.10
N LEU A 314 28.34 -12.91 -13.82
CA LEU A 314 29.47 -12.27 -13.18
C LEU A 314 30.30 -13.29 -12.39
N VAL A 315 31.62 -13.12 -12.42
CA VAL A 315 32.57 -13.92 -11.65
C VAL A 315 32.96 -13.15 -10.39
N SER A 316 32.76 -13.78 -9.24
CA SER A 316 33.11 -13.23 -7.92
C SER A 316 34.21 -14.04 -7.26
N LYS A 317 35.17 -13.37 -6.62
CA LYS A 317 36.21 -14.03 -5.82
C LYS A 317 35.73 -14.24 -4.40
N VAL A 318 35.49 -15.51 -4.02
CA VAL A 318 35.09 -15.88 -2.66
C VAL A 318 36.16 -16.80 -2.06
N GLY A 319 37.01 -16.23 -1.21
CA GLY A 319 38.22 -16.89 -0.74
C GLY A 319 39.21 -17.11 -1.89
N GLU A 320 39.63 -18.36 -2.11
CA GLU A 320 40.54 -18.75 -3.21
C GLU A 320 39.81 -19.25 -4.46
N ARG A 321 38.46 -19.20 -4.49
CA ARG A 321 37.65 -19.71 -5.59
C ARG A 321 36.97 -18.59 -6.35
N ASP A 322 37.00 -18.72 -7.67
CA ASP A 322 36.14 -17.95 -8.56
C ASP A 322 34.78 -18.63 -8.61
N ILE A 323 33.72 -17.86 -8.33
CA ILE A 323 32.33 -18.32 -8.40
C ILE A 323 31.63 -17.49 -9.46
N GLU A 324 31.22 -18.14 -10.53
CA GLU A 324 30.34 -17.54 -11.54
C GLU A 324 28.89 -17.66 -11.09
N ASN A 325 28.13 -16.58 -11.22
CA ASN A 325 26.69 -16.57 -11.00
C ASN A 325 26.01 -15.90 -12.20
N GLU A 326 24.91 -16.49 -12.65
CA GLU A 326 23.96 -15.82 -13.53
C GLU A 326 22.91 -15.09 -12.69
N ASP A 327 22.60 -13.86 -13.09
CA ASP A 327 21.71 -12.98 -12.34
C ASP A 327 20.72 -12.27 -13.25
N PHE A 328 19.52 -12.08 -12.71
CA PHE A 328 18.47 -11.30 -13.34
C PHE A 328 18.75 -9.82 -13.20
N VAL A 329 18.95 -9.15 -14.33
CA VAL A 329 19.53 -7.80 -14.34
C VAL A 329 18.47 -6.76 -14.02
N ASN A 330 18.76 -5.88 -13.06
CA ASN A 330 18.02 -4.64 -12.86
C ASN A 330 18.42 -3.66 -13.98
N ILE A 331 17.56 -3.47 -14.98
CA ILE A 331 17.83 -2.61 -16.14
C ILE A 331 17.66 -1.12 -15.81
N THR A 332 17.82 -0.26 -16.81
CA THR A 332 17.65 1.20 -16.71
C THR A 332 16.41 1.58 -15.88
N ASN A 333 16.64 2.33 -14.81
CA ASN A 333 15.60 2.94 -14.02
C ASN A 333 15.05 4.17 -14.72
N TRP A 334 13.80 4.06 -15.18
CA TRP A 334 13.11 5.12 -15.91
C TRP A 334 12.21 6.00 -15.03
N LEU A 335 12.00 5.64 -13.76
CA LEU A 335 11.19 6.39 -12.82
C LEU A 335 11.74 7.77 -12.38
N PRO A 336 13.06 8.06 -12.36
CA PRO A 336 13.58 9.24 -11.71
C PRO A 336 12.93 10.54 -12.18
N VAL A 337 12.20 11.18 -11.26
CA VAL A 337 11.68 12.54 -11.32
C VAL A 337 11.73 13.09 -9.90
N SER A 338 12.26 14.31 -9.72
CA SER A 338 12.40 14.94 -8.40
C SER A 338 12.43 16.46 -8.56
N PHE A 339 12.33 17.19 -7.45
CA PHE A 339 12.32 18.65 -7.42
C PHE A 339 13.24 19.22 -6.34
N ARG A 340 13.59 20.50 -6.50
CA ARG A 340 14.18 21.34 -5.44
C ARG A 340 13.60 22.75 -5.46
N ILE A 341 13.70 23.45 -4.34
CA ILE A 341 13.13 24.80 -4.15
C ILE A 341 14.25 25.81 -3.85
N ASP A 342 14.30 26.93 -4.59
CA ASP A 342 15.27 28.03 -4.47
C ASP A 342 16.73 27.57 -4.37
N LYS A 343 17.13 26.62 -5.23
CA LYS A 343 18.47 25.99 -5.22
C LYS A 343 18.81 25.25 -3.93
N GLY A 344 17.81 24.87 -3.14
CA GLY A 344 17.95 23.98 -1.99
C GLY A 344 18.35 22.55 -2.38
N PRO A 345 18.36 21.61 -1.42
CA PRO A 345 18.61 20.21 -1.71
C PRO A 345 17.51 19.64 -2.62
N TRP A 346 17.88 18.66 -3.45
CA TRP A 346 16.90 17.82 -4.12
C TRP A 346 16.09 17.03 -3.09
N PHE A 347 14.79 16.87 -3.36
CA PHE A 347 13.98 15.93 -2.62
C PHE A 347 14.40 14.50 -3.02
N GLU A 348 15.02 13.79 -2.09
CA GLU A 348 15.56 12.45 -2.30
C GLU A 348 15.32 11.59 -1.07
N PHE A 349 15.09 10.28 -1.28
CA PHE A 349 15.10 9.28 -0.22
C PHE A 349 16.46 8.58 -0.20
N ASN A 350 17.40 9.03 0.65
CA ASN A 350 18.73 8.44 0.74
C ASN A 350 19.49 8.73 2.06
N PRO A 351 19.52 7.80 3.04
CA PRO A 351 18.53 6.76 3.33
C PRO A 351 17.28 7.34 4.03
N GLU A 352 17.44 8.46 4.74
CA GLU A 352 16.34 9.29 5.26
C GLU A 352 15.93 10.30 4.18
N PRO A 353 14.66 10.71 4.14
CA PRO A 353 14.23 11.70 3.17
C PRO A 353 14.82 13.08 3.53
N SER A 354 15.28 13.83 2.52
CA SER A 354 15.79 15.20 2.72
C SER A 354 14.69 16.19 3.15
N PHE A 355 13.42 15.76 3.07
CA PHE A 355 12.22 16.49 3.46
C PHE A 355 11.42 15.57 4.39
N LYS A 356 10.73 16.14 5.39
CA LYS A 356 9.84 15.37 6.26
C LYS A 356 8.58 15.00 5.48
N VAL A 357 8.27 13.71 5.40
CA VAL A 357 7.02 13.21 4.80
C VAL A 357 5.88 13.41 5.81
N THR A 358 4.92 14.29 5.51
CA THR A 358 3.75 14.53 6.37
C THR A 358 2.59 13.62 5.98
N GLU A 359 2.43 13.36 4.68
CA GLU A 359 1.35 12.56 4.12
C GLU A 359 1.87 11.70 2.97
N ILE A 360 1.42 10.45 2.87
CA ILE A 360 1.65 9.62 1.70
C ILE A 360 0.50 8.63 1.50
N HIS A 361 -0.06 8.65 0.29
CA HIS A 361 -1.12 7.76 -0.15
C HIS A 361 -0.68 7.10 -1.44
N ARG A 362 -0.86 5.78 -1.56
CA ARG A 362 -0.55 5.01 -2.76
C ARG A 362 -1.76 4.17 -3.13
N THR A 363 -2.10 4.14 -4.41
CA THR A 363 -3.20 3.34 -4.94
C THR A 363 -2.75 2.68 -6.23
N LEU A 364 -2.68 1.35 -6.23
CA LEU A 364 -2.56 0.56 -7.45
C LEU A 364 -3.97 0.19 -7.92
N ASP A 365 -4.34 0.69 -9.10
CA ASP A 365 -5.56 0.33 -9.81
C ASP A 365 -5.26 -0.91 -10.68
N LEU A 366 -5.71 -2.08 -10.22
CA LEU A 366 -5.50 -3.36 -10.88
C LEU A 366 -6.27 -3.44 -12.21
N PHE A 367 -7.39 -2.72 -12.33
CA PHE A 367 -8.21 -2.72 -13.53
C PHE A 367 -7.54 -1.97 -14.69
N LYS A 368 -6.80 -0.90 -14.38
CA LYS A 368 -6.08 -0.08 -15.38
C LYS A 368 -4.59 -0.37 -15.48
N GLY A 369 -4.00 -1.05 -14.48
CA GLY A 369 -2.56 -1.22 -14.34
C GLY A 369 -1.83 0.10 -14.08
N GLU A 370 -2.43 0.97 -13.26
CA GLU A 370 -1.95 2.32 -12.97
C GLU A 370 -1.59 2.44 -11.48
N LEU A 371 -0.38 2.90 -11.16
CA LEU A 371 0.01 3.23 -9.80
C LEU A 371 -0.05 4.75 -9.60
N LYS A 372 -0.87 5.19 -8.65
CA LYS A 372 -0.98 6.58 -8.20
C LYS A 372 -0.35 6.79 -6.84
N ARG A 373 0.19 7.97 -6.62
CA ARG A 373 0.68 8.44 -5.34
C ARG A 373 0.29 9.88 -5.09
N ILE A 374 -0.11 10.17 -3.86
CA ILE A 374 -0.19 11.53 -3.30
C ILE A 374 0.83 11.58 -2.17
N LEU A 375 1.60 12.65 -2.12
CA LEU A 375 2.68 12.84 -1.16
C LEU A 375 2.69 14.31 -0.74
N VAL A 376 2.77 14.59 0.56
CA VAL A 376 3.02 15.94 1.07
C VAL A 376 4.31 15.91 1.87
N VAL A 377 5.21 16.82 1.53
CA VAL A 377 6.53 16.93 2.14
C VAL A 377 6.81 18.33 2.63
N GLU A 378 7.49 18.40 3.78
CA GLU A 378 7.92 19.61 4.45
C GLU A 378 9.44 19.72 4.35
N ASP A 379 9.93 20.81 3.75
CA ASP A 379 11.37 21.06 3.67
C ASP A 379 11.94 21.62 5.01
N PRO A 380 13.27 21.72 5.18
CA PRO A 380 13.86 22.25 6.41
C PRO A 380 13.49 23.71 6.77
N LYS A 381 12.84 24.44 5.86
CA LYS A 381 12.34 25.81 6.08
C LYS A 381 10.83 25.85 6.40
N GLY A 382 10.18 24.70 6.54
CA GLY A 382 8.74 24.59 6.81
C GLY A 382 7.85 24.77 5.57
N ARG A 383 8.43 24.66 4.36
CA ARG A 383 7.67 24.78 3.11
C ARG A 383 7.03 23.45 2.76
N LEU A 384 5.71 23.46 2.58
CA LEU A 384 4.90 22.30 2.25
C LEU A 384 4.69 22.21 0.75
N THR A 385 5.05 21.07 0.17
CA THR A 385 4.85 20.75 -1.25
C THR A 385 4.02 19.48 -1.38
N ARG A 386 2.95 19.54 -2.16
CA ARG A 386 2.19 18.36 -2.56
C ARG A 386 2.72 17.84 -3.90
N VAL A 387 2.90 16.53 -3.99
CA VAL A 387 3.25 15.79 -5.20
C VAL A 387 2.15 14.78 -5.48
N VAL A 388 1.64 14.77 -6.70
CA VAL A 388 0.73 13.74 -7.20
C VAL A 388 1.38 13.08 -8.41
N SER A 389 1.81 11.83 -8.27
CA SER A 389 2.37 11.04 -9.37
C SER A 389 1.42 9.93 -9.82
N SER A 390 1.45 9.62 -11.11
CA SER A 390 0.76 8.46 -11.68
C SER A 390 1.61 7.80 -12.76
N ARG A 391 1.67 6.47 -12.80
CA ARG A 391 2.49 5.75 -13.78
C ARG A 391 1.90 4.42 -14.21
N PHE A 392 2.29 3.97 -15.41
CA PHE A 392 1.91 2.68 -15.96
C PHE A 392 3.01 2.11 -16.87
N ALA A 393 3.02 0.79 -17.01
CA ALA A 393 3.69 0.09 -18.11
C ALA A 393 2.64 -0.25 -19.19
N GLY A 394 2.96 0.00 -20.45
CA GLY A 394 2.01 -0.10 -21.56
C GLY A 394 1.57 -1.53 -21.80
N MET A 395 0.28 -1.82 -21.61
CA MET A 395 -0.28 -3.12 -21.98
C MET A 395 -0.69 -3.16 -23.45
N ALA A 396 -0.87 -2.01 -24.10
CA ALA A 396 -1.13 -1.92 -25.55
C ALA A 396 0.11 -2.06 -26.43
N ASP A 397 1.26 -1.66 -25.92
CA ASP A 397 2.55 -1.80 -26.57
C ASP A 397 3.57 -2.11 -25.47
N PRO A 398 4.25 -3.27 -25.54
CA PRO A 398 5.12 -3.72 -24.46
C PRO A 398 6.32 -2.80 -24.22
N HIS A 399 6.69 -1.97 -25.20
CA HIS A 399 7.86 -1.11 -25.12
C HIS A 399 7.58 0.26 -24.52
N ARG A 400 6.30 0.62 -24.28
CA ARG A 400 5.90 1.96 -23.81
C ARG A 400 5.70 2.01 -22.30
N ALA A 401 6.03 3.14 -21.69
CA ALA A 401 5.68 3.49 -20.31
C ALA A 401 5.37 4.98 -20.19
N GLY A 402 4.68 5.36 -19.13
CA GLY A 402 4.36 6.76 -18.85
C GLY A 402 4.39 7.08 -17.37
N LEU A 403 4.83 8.29 -17.03
CA LEU A 403 4.81 8.87 -15.70
C LEU A 403 4.31 10.32 -15.77
N ARG A 404 3.24 10.62 -15.05
CA ARG A 404 2.78 11.99 -14.78
C ARG A 404 3.22 12.37 -13.36
N TYR A 405 3.80 13.55 -13.19
CA TYR A 405 4.28 14.08 -11.93
C TYR A 405 3.80 15.53 -11.75
N ALA A 406 2.85 15.74 -10.86
CA ALA A 406 2.30 17.06 -10.56
C ALA A 406 2.81 17.57 -9.21
N LEU A 407 3.24 18.82 -9.16
CA LEU A 407 3.78 19.50 -7.99
C LEU A 407 2.95 20.75 -7.69
N THR A 408 2.56 20.94 -6.42
CA THR A 408 1.85 22.11 -5.93
C THR A 408 2.51 22.68 -4.66
N PRO A 409 3.00 23.92 -4.66
CA PRO A 409 3.39 24.63 -3.44
C PRO A 409 2.17 24.96 -2.57
N LEU A 410 2.11 24.52 -1.32
CA LEU A 410 0.92 24.70 -0.46
C LEU A 410 0.96 25.98 0.41
N ASN A 411 2.15 26.42 0.79
CA ASN A 411 2.34 27.55 1.71
C ASN A 411 3.47 28.50 1.30
N TYR A 412 3.96 28.40 0.06
CA TYR A 412 5.04 29.24 -0.47
C TYR A 412 4.85 29.50 -1.96
N GLU A 413 5.62 30.47 -2.45
CA GLU A 413 5.89 30.71 -3.87
C GLU A 413 7.41 30.79 -4.04
N GLY A 414 7.93 30.49 -5.22
CA GLY A 414 9.37 30.54 -5.46
C GLY A 414 9.83 29.84 -6.73
N ILE A 415 11.14 29.69 -6.87
CA ILE A 415 11.71 28.97 -8.02
C ILE A 415 11.73 27.49 -7.69
N VAL A 416 11.00 26.71 -8.47
CA VAL A 416 11.04 25.25 -8.45
C VAL A 416 11.87 24.77 -9.63
N GLU A 417 12.76 23.82 -9.35
CA GLU A 417 13.49 23.11 -10.40
C GLU A 417 13.12 21.64 -10.35
N LEU A 418 12.59 21.14 -11.47
CA LEU A 418 12.29 19.73 -11.70
C LEU A 418 13.44 19.09 -12.47
N ARG A 419 13.78 17.84 -12.14
CA ARG A 419 14.61 16.98 -12.99
C ARG A 419 13.85 15.73 -13.37
N SER A 420 14.13 15.22 -14.57
CA SER A 420 13.61 13.95 -15.09
C SER A 420 14.76 13.20 -15.73
N GLY A 421 15.04 11.97 -15.28
CA GLY A 421 16.26 11.25 -15.67
C GLY A 421 16.09 9.77 -16.01
N LEU A 422 17.08 9.23 -16.73
CA LEU A 422 17.25 7.80 -16.97
C LEU A 422 18.58 7.39 -16.33
N TYR A 423 18.54 6.37 -15.47
CA TYR A 423 19.71 5.90 -14.72
C TYR A 423 19.98 4.41 -15.00
N GLY A 424 21.19 4.09 -15.43
CA GLY A 424 21.69 2.73 -15.63
C GLY A 424 23.06 2.50 -14.97
N ASP A 425 23.43 3.38 -14.04
CA ASP A 425 24.68 3.38 -13.28
C ASP A 425 24.59 2.57 -11.97
N HIS A 426 23.44 1.94 -11.69
CA HIS A 426 23.20 1.16 -10.48
C HIS A 426 23.75 -0.27 -10.58
N LYS A 427 23.76 -0.94 -9.41
CA LYS A 427 24.09 -2.36 -9.25
C LYS A 427 22.87 -3.14 -8.81
N ASN A 428 22.91 -4.45 -9.04
CA ASN A 428 22.00 -5.37 -8.36
C ASN A 428 22.35 -5.42 -6.87
N ALA A 429 21.43 -5.05 -6.00
CA ALA A 429 21.61 -5.04 -4.55
C ALA A 429 20.29 -5.34 -3.80
N GLY A 430 19.31 -5.89 -4.51
CA GLY A 430 17.97 -6.16 -4.00
C GLY A 430 17.95 -7.29 -2.97
N VAL A 431 18.99 -8.13 -2.96
CA VAL A 431 19.13 -9.27 -2.05
C VAL A 431 20.43 -9.14 -1.24
N GLU A 432 20.29 -8.83 0.04
CA GLU A 432 21.42 -8.55 0.94
C GLU A 432 22.48 -9.66 0.97
N ARG A 433 22.05 -10.92 0.90
CA ARG A 433 22.93 -12.10 0.86
C ARG A 433 23.87 -12.12 -0.37
N TYR A 434 23.54 -11.42 -1.46
CA TYR A 434 24.36 -11.37 -2.67
C TYR A 434 25.34 -10.20 -2.68
N ASN A 435 25.26 -9.27 -1.72
CA ASN A 435 26.06 -8.04 -1.71
C ASN A 435 27.58 -8.25 -1.61
N SER A 436 28.04 -9.45 -1.24
CA SER A 436 29.46 -9.83 -1.24
C SER A 436 29.99 -10.29 -2.60
N LEU A 437 29.12 -10.44 -3.59
CA LEU A 437 29.44 -10.84 -4.96
C LEU A 437 29.60 -9.61 -5.85
N GLU A 438 30.16 -9.80 -7.04
CA GLU A 438 30.15 -8.79 -8.09
C GLU A 438 28.72 -8.61 -8.60
N GLN A 439 28.29 -7.36 -8.77
CA GLN A 439 26.89 -6.97 -9.04
C GLN A 439 26.78 -5.86 -10.10
N GLN A 440 27.90 -5.40 -10.67
CA GLN A 440 27.89 -4.47 -11.80
C GLN A 440 27.56 -5.22 -13.10
N HIS A 441 26.28 -5.35 -13.40
CA HIS A 441 25.81 -6.05 -14.60
C HIS A 441 25.78 -5.17 -15.85
N LEU A 442 25.73 -3.85 -15.68
CA LEU A 442 25.57 -2.89 -16.78
C LEU A 442 26.82 -2.03 -16.95
N GLU A 443 27.14 -1.70 -18.19
CA GLU A 443 28.10 -0.67 -18.58
C GLU A 443 27.43 0.35 -19.49
N ALA A 444 27.87 1.61 -19.42
CA ALA A 444 27.34 2.68 -20.25
C ALA A 444 27.85 2.57 -21.70
N VAL A 445 26.97 2.85 -22.67
CA VAL A 445 27.32 2.86 -24.11
C VAL A 445 27.11 4.23 -24.73
N SER A 446 25.97 4.87 -24.46
CA SER A 446 25.65 6.18 -25.04
C SER A 446 24.66 6.96 -24.19
N GLU A 447 24.96 8.24 -23.95
CA GLU A 447 24.10 9.21 -23.30
C GLU A 447 23.91 10.43 -24.21
N ILE A 448 22.69 10.63 -24.72
CA ILE A 448 22.36 11.75 -25.62
C ILE A 448 21.18 12.52 -25.03
N ALA A 449 21.44 13.77 -24.63
CA ALA A 449 20.40 14.69 -24.19
C ALA A 449 20.18 15.77 -25.26
N SER A 450 18.92 16.00 -25.60
CA SER A 450 18.49 17.05 -26.50
C SER A 450 17.32 17.80 -25.86
N GLY A 451 17.65 18.77 -25.01
CA GLY A 451 16.67 19.53 -24.23
C GLY A 451 15.84 18.62 -23.32
N ASN A 452 14.60 18.36 -23.71
CA ASN A 452 13.65 17.59 -22.94
C ASN A 452 13.57 16.10 -23.34
N VAL A 453 14.38 15.68 -24.32
CA VAL A 453 14.53 14.28 -24.73
C VAL A 453 15.84 13.72 -24.21
N ASN A 454 15.76 12.59 -23.53
CA ASN A 454 16.89 11.84 -22.98
C ASN A 454 16.96 10.47 -23.61
N GLU A 455 18.15 10.07 -24.07
CA GLU A 455 18.41 8.76 -24.66
C GLU A 455 19.59 8.14 -23.91
N LEU A 456 19.37 6.94 -23.37
CA LEU A 456 20.38 6.18 -22.65
C LEU A 456 20.46 4.77 -23.21
N VAL A 457 21.66 4.39 -23.65
CA VAL A 457 21.99 3.01 -24.00
C VAL A 457 22.99 2.47 -23.00
N VAL A 458 22.62 1.36 -22.37
CA VAL A 458 23.50 0.54 -21.53
C VAL A 458 23.63 -0.85 -22.13
N LYS A 459 24.64 -1.58 -21.68
CA LYS A 459 24.93 -2.93 -22.16
C LYS A 459 25.23 -3.85 -21.00
N THR A 460 24.78 -5.10 -21.08
CA THR A 460 25.19 -6.12 -20.11
C THR A 460 26.66 -6.50 -20.30
N THR A 461 27.42 -6.56 -19.21
CA THR A 461 28.89 -6.72 -19.24
C THR A 461 29.41 -8.06 -19.77
N GLN A 462 28.59 -9.12 -19.75
CA GLN A 462 28.98 -10.45 -20.26
C GLN A 462 28.06 -10.94 -21.39
N SER A 463 26.74 -10.81 -21.25
CA SER A 463 25.79 -11.29 -22.26
C SER A 463 25.65 -10.37 -23.48
N ASP A 464 26.34 -9.23 -23.50
CA ASP A 464 26.41 -8.26 -24.60
C ASP A 464 25.05 -7.76 -25.14
N ILE A 465 24.00 -7.81 -24.31
CA ILE A 465 22.66 -7.30 -24.62
C ILE A 465 22.68 -5.77 -24.49
N LEU A 466 22.34 -5.07 -25.58
CA LEU A 466 22.09 -3.63 -25.56
C LEU A 466 20.68 -3.37 -25.04
N ILE A 467 20.53 -2.36 -24.19
CA ILE A 467 19.27 -1.89 -23.63
C ILE A 467 19.20 -0.39 -23.89
N ALA A 468 18.26 0.03 -24.75
CA ALA A 468 18.04 1.41 -25.08
C ALA A 468 16.75 1.91 -24.43
N ALA A 469 16.86 3.03 -23.71
CA ALA A 469 15.72 3.75 -23.16
C ALA A 469 15.70 5.18 -23.71
N CYS A 470 14.56 5.61 -24.25
CA CYS A 470 14.32 7.00 -24.63
C CYS A 470 13.21 7.56 -23.77
N ALA A 471 13.34 8.83 -23.36
CA ALA A 471 12.32 9.52 -22.59
C ALA A 471 12.13 10.95 -23.08
N SER A 472 10.88 11.38 -23.23
CA SER A 472 10.52 12.78 -23.49
C SER A 472 9.75 13.33 -22.28
N SER A 473 10.20 14.47 -21.75
CA SER A 473 9.57 15.13 -20.61
C SER A 473 8.90 16.44 -21.05
N THR A 474 7.61 16.58 -20.85
CA THR A 474 6.85 17.76 -21.27
C THR A 474 6.15 18.39 -20.07
N LEU A 475 6.22 19.71 -19.96
CA LEU A 475 5.52 20.46 -18.93
C LEU A 475 4.19 21.01 -19.46
N ASN A 476 3.21 21.18 -18.58
CA ASN A 476 1.97 21.89 -18.88
C ASN A 476 2.13 23.42 -19.04
N ARG A 477 3.37 23.91 -19.09
CA ARG A 477 3.74 25.32 -19.24
C ARG A 477 5.10 25.45 -19.92
N GLU A 478 5.41 26.64 -20.42
CA GLU A 478 6.70 26.93 -21.04
C GLU A 478 7.81 26.98 -19.98
N ALA A 479 8.89 26.23 -20.21
CA ALA A 479 10.16 26.34 -19.52
C ALA A 479 11.27 25.86 -20.47
N GLU A 480 12.39 26.58 -20.53
CA GLU A 480 13.54 26.14 -21.33
C GLU A 480 14.22 24.94 -20.65
N PRO A 481 14.33 23.78 -21.32
CA PRO A 481 14.96 22.61 -20.73
C PRO A 481 16.48 22.76 -20.73
N GLY A 482 17.10 22.55 -19.57
CA GLY A 482 18.51 22.24 -19.45
C GLY A 482 18.73 20.72 -19.49
N SER A 483 19.98 20.29 -19.66
CA SER A 483 20.34 18.87 -19.60
C SER A 483 21.69 18.65 -18.94
N SER A 484 21.84 17.51 -18.27
CA SER A 484 23.11 17.04 -17.74
C SER A 484 23.24 15.53 -17.88
N SER A 485 24.47 15.05 -18.00
CA SER A 485 24.76 13.62 -18.14
C SER A 485 26.07 13.27 -17.44
N GLY A 486 26.22 11.97 -17.18
CA GLY A 486 27.47 11.34 -16.77
C GLY A 486 27.45 9.87 -17.18
N GLU A 487 28.46 9.11 -16.76
CA GLU A 487 28.59 7.70 -17.12
C GLU A 487 27.38 6.90 -16.65
N GLY A 488 26.56 6.42 -17.59
CA GLY A 488 25.38 5.60 -17.32
C GLY A 488 24.16 6.36 -16.81
N TRP A 489 24.14 7.69 -16.83
CA TRP A 489 22.97 8.47 -16.41
C TRP A 489 22.78 9.77 -17.19
N ILE A 490 21.53 10.19 -17.34
CA ILE A 490 21.15 11.40 -18.08
C ILE A 490 19.89 12.04 -17.52
N GLU A 491 19.82 13.38 -17.53
CA GLU A 491 18.73 14.17 -16.96
C GLU A 491 18.38 15.41 -17.80
N SER A 492 17.08 15.71 -17.87
CA SER A 492 16.56 17.03 -18.25
C SER A 492 16.16 17.81 -17.01
N HIS A 493 16.41 19.12 -17.02
CA HIS A 493 16.11 20.05 -15.93
C HIS A 493 15.17 21.14 -16.41
N PHE A 494 14.20 21.51 -15.57
CA PHE A 494 13.24 22.57 -15.86
C PHE A 494 13.15 23.49 -14.65
N SER A 495 13.44 24.77 -14.84
CA SER A 495 13.39 25.77 -13.77
C SER A 495 12.30 26.78 -14.07
N MET A 496 11.44 27.04 -13.09
CA MET A 496 10.29 27.93 -13.23
C MET A 496 9.93 28.63 -11.92
N GLU A 497 9.33 29.82 -12.03
CA GLU A 497 8.60 30.42 -10.91
C GLU A 497 7.22 29.78 -10.79
N VAL A 498 6.88 29.36 -9.57
CA VAL A 498 5.60 28.71 -9.24
C VAL A 498 4.95 29.46 -8.10
N ALA A 499 3.72 29.92 -8.32
CA ALA A 499 2.94 30.58 -7.29
C ALA A 499 2.38 29.57 -6.29
N ARG A 500 1.98 30.07 -5.12
CA ARG A 500 1.24 29.26 -4.15
C ARG A 500 -0.05 28.72 -4.79
N ASP A 501 -0.35 27.45 -4.49
CA ASP A 501 -1.51 26.69 -4.97
C ASP A 501 -1.55 26.47 -6.51
N GLU A 502 -0.50 26.87 -7.24
CA GLU A 502 -0.34 26.60 -8.66
C GLU A 502 0.19 25.18 -8.88
N GLU A 503 -0.49 24.38 -9.73
CA GLU A 503 -0.04 23.05 -10.10
C GLU A 503 0.82 23.07 -11.37
N VAL A 504 2.06 22.58 -11.25
CA VAL A 504 2.96 22.30 -12.37
C VAL A 504 2.95 20.80 -12.63
N VAL A 505 2.76 20.40 -13.89
CA VAL A 505 2.66 19.00 -14.30
C VAL A 505 3.76 18.68 -15.30
N LEU A 506 4.57 17.66 -14.99
CA LEU A 506 5.52 17.04 -15.89
C LEU A 506 5.00 15.67 -16.34
N GLU A 507 4.85 15.48 -17.65
CA GLU A 507 4.58 14.19 -18.27
C GLU A 507 5.87 13.64 -18.87
N LYS A 508 6.24 12.43 -18.47
CA LYS A 508 7.41 11.70 -18.95
C LYS A 508 6.93 10.46 -19.68
N MET A 509 7.11 10.44 -21.00
CA MET A 509 6.83 9.28 -21.85
C MET A 509 8.14 8.54 -22.10
N VAL A 510 8.13 7.21 -21.98
CA VAL A 510 9.34 6.38 -22.02
C VAL A 510 9.13 5.20 -22.96
N THR A 511 10.18 4.86 -23.71
CA THR A 511 10.26 3.64 -24.51
C THR A 511 11.49 2.84 -24.14
N ILE A 512 11.39 1.50 -24.08
CA ILE A 512 12.49 0.60 -23.75
C ILE A 512 12.56 -0.55 -24.76
N TYR A 513 13.72 -0.72 -25.39
CA TYR A 513 14.03 -1.80 -26.32
C TYR A 513 15.36 -2.47 -25.99
N THR A 514 15.56 -3.67 -26.50
CA THR A 514 16.82 -4.41 -26.40
C THR A 514 17.25 -5.02 -27.72
N SER A 515 18.55 -5.33 -27.84
CA SER A 515 19.07 -6.08 -28.98
C SER A 515 18.55 -7.52 -29.09
N ARG A 516 17.72 -7.99 -28.13
CA ARG A 516 17.07 -9.31 -28.17
C ARG A 516 15.64 -9.26 -28.72
N ASP A 517 15.09 -8.08 -28.95
CA ASP A 517 13.74 -7.95 -29.46
C ASP A 517 13.65 -8.48 -30.89
N PRO A 518 12.61 -9.25 -31.25
CA PRO A 518 12.49 -9.82 -32.58
C PRO A 518 12.42 -8.75 -33.66
N GLY A 519 13.38 -8.78 -34.59
CA GLY A 519 13.42 -7.87 -35.75
C GLY A 519 14.08 -6.53 -35.47
N VAL A 520 14.63 -6.30 -34.27
CA VAL A 520 15.35 -5.08 -33.92
C VAL A 520 16.83 -5.20 -34.31
N GLU A 521 17.29 -4.30 -35.19
CA GLU A 521 18.71 -4.18 -35.56
C GLU A 521 19.44 -3.18 -34.64
N ASP A 522 18.85 -2.00 -34.43
CA ASP A 522 19.31 -0.99 -33.47
C ASP A 522 18.18 -0.66 -32.48
N PRO A 523 18.29 -1.07 -31.20
CA PRO A 523 17.26 -0.79 -30.22
C PRO A 523 17.07 0.70 -29.94
N LEU A 524 18.08 1.54 -30.18
CA LEU A 524 17.96 2.98 -29.99
C LEU A 524 17.13 3.64 -31.09
N GLU A 525 17.27 3.20 -32.34
CA GLU A 525 16.45 3.72 -33.45
C GLU A 525 14.96 3.37 -33.23
N GLU A 526 14.66 2.13 -32.84
CA GLU A 526 13.28 1.68 -32.55
C GLU A 526 12.68 2.41 -31.34
N ALA A 527 13.47 2.62 -30.29
CA ALA A 527 13.05 3.40 -29.12
C ALA A 527 12.68 4.83 -29.51
N ARG A 528 13.53 5.52 -30.28
CA ARG A 528 13.24 6.88 -30.77
C ARG A 528 11.97 6.93 -31.62
N ALA A 529 11.87 6.06 -32.61
CA ALA A 529 10.72 6.03 -33.53
C ALA A 529 9.41 5.74 -32.78
N THR A 530 9.45 4.84 -31.79
CA THR A 530 8.29 4.55 -30.94
C THR A 530 7.92 5.76 -30.10
N LEU A 531 8.90 6.44 -29.48
CA LEU A 531 8.67 7.61 -28.63
C LEU A 531 8.07 8.77 -29.43
N GLU A 532 8.55 9.01 -30.65
CA GLU A 532 8.00 10.02 -31.58
C GLU A 532 6.52 9.76 -31.93
N ALA A 533 6.09 8.51 -31.91
CA ALA A 533 4.72 8.10 -32.20
C ALA A 533 3.79 8.06 -30.97
N MET A 534 4.29 8.33 -29.77
CA MET A 534 3.49 8.35 -28.54
C MET A 534 2.67 9.64 -28.43
N SER A 535 1.45 9.53 -27.90
CA SER A 535 0.63 10.68 -27.52
C SER A 535 0.95 11.15 -26.09
N VAL A 536 0.18 12.14 -25.62
CA VAL A 536 0.19 12.61 -24.23
C VAL A 536 -0.19 11.48 -23.25
N TYR A 537 0.19 11.64 -21.98
CA TYR A 537 0.05 10.60 -20.94
C TYR A 537 -1.38 10.03 -20.87
N ALA A 538 -2.39 10.90 -20.89
CA ALA A 538 -3.79 10.49 -20.72
C ALA A 538 -4.28 9.55 -21.84
N ASP A 539 -3.83 9.76 -23.08
CA ASP A 539 -4.22 8.93 -24.22
C ASP A 539 -3.52 7.57 -24.18
N GLU A 540 -2.22 7.54 -23.87
CA GLU A 540 -1.46 6.29 -23.76
C GLU A 540 -1.94 5.43 -22.58
N LEU A 541 -2.28 6.05 -21.44
CA LEU A 541 -2.90 5.34 -20.32
C LEU A 541 -4.27 4.76 -20.72
N LYS A 542 -5.08 5.51 -21.47
CA LYS A 542 -6.38 5.03 -21.97
C LYS A 542 -6.22 3.83 -22.91
N LEU A 543 -5.21 3.85 -23.79
CA LEU A 543 -4.87 2.72 -24.66
C LEU A 543 -4.47 1.49 -23.83
N SER A 544 -3.60 1.68 -22.84
CA SER A 544 -3.16 0.62 -21.92
C SER A 544 -4.32 0.02 -21.13
N ALA A 545 -5.15 0.87 -20.50
CA ALA A 545 -6.31 0.46 -19.72
C ALA A 545 -7.35 -0.29 -20.58
N GLY A 546 -7.49 0.08 -21.86
CA GLY A 546 -8.33 -0.66 -22.81
C GLY A 546 -7.87 -2.11 -22.98
N ARG A 547 -6.56 -2.36 -23.00
CA ARG A 547 -6.01 -3.73 -23.08
C ARG A 547 -6.07 -4.47 -21.77
N TRP A 548 -5.87 -3.80 -20.64
CA TRP A 548 -6.16 -4.41 -19.34
C TRP A 548 -7.61 -4.86 -19.23
N LYS A 549 -8.57 -4.04 -19.70
CA LYS A 549 -9.97 -4.45 -19.75
C LYS A 549 -10.17 -5.72 -20.58
N GLU A 550 -9.56 -5.82 -21.76
CA GLU A 550 -9.65 -7.03 -22.59
C GLU A 550 -9.09 -8.28 -21.88
N LEU A 551 -8.02 -8.13 -21.08
CA LEU A 551 -7.48 -9.21 -20.25
C LEU A 551 -8.47 -9.59 -19.13
N TRP A 552 -9.00 -8.60 -18.40
CA TRP A 552 -9.97 -8.84 -17.32
C TRP A 552 -11.26 -9.50 -17.82
N ASP A 553 -11.76 -9.10 -18.99
CA ASP A 553 -12.92 -9.74 -19.63
C ASP A 553 -12.68 -11.24 -19.91
N ARG A 554 -11.41 -11.68 -20.03
CA ARG A 554 -11.03 -13.08 -20.27
C ARG A 554 -10.76 -13.88 -19.01
N MET A 555 -10.26 -13.26 -17.93
CA MET A 555 -9.69 -13.98 -16.78
C MET A 555 -10.25 -13.60 -15.41
N ASP A 556 -11.10 -12.56 -15.28
CA ASP A 556 -11.65 -12.14 -13.98
C ASP A 556 -12.47 -13.27 -13.32
N VAL A 557 -12.33 -13.38 -12.01
CA VAL A 557 -13.05 -14.34 -11.17
C VAL A 557 -13.87 -13.55 -10.16
N ARG A 558 -15.18 -13.74 -10.18
CA ARG A 558 -16.12 -13.02 -9.31
C ARG A 558 -16.49 -13.86 -8.09
N ILE A 559 -16.25 -13.30 -6.90
CA ILE A 559 -16.54 -13.88 -5.59
C ILE A 559 -17.58 -12.99 -4.90
N SER A 560 -18.71 -13.59 -4.54
CA SER A 560 -19.76 -12.92 -3.77
C SER A 560 -19.64 -13.28 -2.30
N GLY A 561 -19.89 -12.33 -1.42
CA GLY A 561 -19.94 -12.54 0.04
C GLY A 561 -18.60 -12.40 0.77
N ASP A 562 -17.50 -12.26 0.02
CA ASP A 562 -16.17 -12.07 0.57
C ASP A 562 -15.37 -11.09 -0.31
N ARG A 563 -15.34 -9.82 0.10
CA ARG A 563 -14.70 -8.75 -0.68
C ARG A 563 -13.17 -8.78 -0.56
N GLU A 564 -12.62 -9.25 0.55
CA GLU A 564 -11.19 -9.45 0.69
C GLU A 564 -10.70 -10.55 -0.25
N ALA A 565 -11.37 -11.71 -0.28
CA ALA A 565 -11.07 -12.76 -1.24
C ALA A 565 -11.18 -12.28 -2.69
N GLN A 566 -12.22 -11.50 -3.03
CA GLN A 566 -12.38 -10.88 -4.35
C GLN A 566 -11.16 -10.02 -4.73
N LYS A 567 -10.72 -9.15 -3.82
CA LYS A 567 -9.56 -8.28 -4.02
C LYS A 567 -8.26 -9.09 -4.16
N LEU A 568 -8.05 -10.09 -3.31
CA LEU A 568 -6.83 -10.91 -3.34
C LEU A 568 -6.72 -11.74 -4.62
N VAL A 569 -7.83 -12.32 -5.10
CA VAL A 569 -7.81 -13.05 -6.38
C VAL A 569 -7.48 -12.13 -7.55
N ARG A 570 -8.07 -10.92 -7.59
CA ARG A 570 -7.71 -9.90 -8.59
C ARG A 570 -6.24 -9.48 -8.48
N LEU A 571 -5.71 -9.27 -7.27
CA LEU A 571 -4.31 -8.95 -7.06
C LEU A 571 -3.37 -10.05 -7.60
N HIS A 572 -3.70 -11.32 -7.36
CA HIS A 572 -2.92 -12.44 -7.89
C HIS A 572 -2.97 -12.48 -9.42
N LEU A 573 -4.17 -12.40 -10.02
CA LEU A 573 -4.33 -12.40 -11.48
C LEU A 573 -3.61 -11.20 -12.15
N PHE A 574 -3.65 -10.02 -11.52
CA PHE A 574 -2.91 -8.86 -11.97
C PHE A 574 -1.41 -9.13 -12.02
N HIS A 575 -0.82 -9.64 -10.93
CA HIS A 575 0.61 -9.94 -10.89
C HIS A 575 1.02 -11.08 -11.83
N MET A 576 0.11 -12.00 -12.16
CA MET A 576 0.35 -13.00 -13.22
C MET A 576 0.53 -12.31 -14.58
N MET A 577 -0.31 -11.32 -14.92
CA MET A 577 -0.17 -10.56 -16.17
C MET A 577 1.02 -9.61 -16.16
N VAL A 578 1.35 -8.99 -15.01
CA VAL A 578 2.60 -8.21 -14.86
C VAL A 578 3.81 -9.08 -15.18
N SER A 579 3.80 -10.36 -14.77
CA SER A 579 4.92 -11.27 -14.97
C SER A 579 5.00 -11.88 -16.37
N ALA A 580 3.86 -12.26 -16.95
CA ALA A 580 3.82 -12.97 -18.23
C ALA A 580 2.47 -12.77 -18.95
N SER A 581 2.13 -11.52 -19.28
CA SER A 581 0.99 -11.19 -20.15
C SER A 581 1.10 -11.88 -21.53
N PRO A 582 0.12 -11.72 -22.44
CA PRO A 582 0.26 -12.18 -23.82
C PRO A 582 1.52 -11.68 -24.56
N HIS A 583 2.17 -10.60 -24.10
CA HIS A 583 3.46 -10.14 -24.62
C HIS A 583 4.61 -11.12 -24.37
N HIS A 584 4.45 -12.08 -23.45
CA HIS A 584 5.38 -13.19 -23.26
C HIS A 584 5.36 -14.17 -24.44
N ALA A 585 4.30 -14.15 -25.27
CA ALA A 585 4.20 -15.04 -26.40
C ALA A 585 5.31 -14.76 -27.43
N GLY A 586 6.05 -15.80 -27.80
CA GLY A 586 7.18 -15.71 -28.73
C GLY A 586 8.54 -15.44 -28.07
N LEU A 587 8.57 -14.96 -26.82
CA LEU A 587 9.82 -14.75 -26.09
C LEU A 587 10.49 -16.09 -25.74
N ASP A 588 11.82 -16.15 -25.83
CA ASP A 588 12.60 -17.30 -25.40
C ASP A 588 12.96 -17.19 -23.90
N SER A 589 11.94 -17.31 -23.06
CA SER A 589 12.09 -17.24 -21.60
C SER A 589 11.03 -18.08 -20.87
N GLY A 590 11.40 -18.63 -19.72
CA GLY A 590 10.46 -19.15 -18.73
C GLY A 590 9.95 -18.04 -17.81
N ILE A 591 9.20 -18.42 -16.78
CA ILE A 591 8.63 -17.46 -15.81
C ILE A 591 9.32 -17.63 -14.44
N PRO A 592 9.97 -16.58 -13.90
CA PRO A 592 10.58 -16.64 -12.58
C PRO A 592 9.55 -16.81 -11.46
N PRO A 593 9.90 -17.45 -10.32
CA PRO A 593 8.98 -17.63 -9.18
C PRO A 593 8.64 -16.30 -8.47
N ARG A 594 9.40 -15.23 -8.74
CA ARG A 594 9.13 -13.87 -8.29
C ARG A 594 8.63 -12.96 -9.43
N GLY A 595 8.35 -13.52 -10.60
CA GLY A 595 8.00 -12.76 -11.80
C GLY A 595 9.01 -11.64 -12.09
N LEU A 596 8.50 -10.47 -12.47
CA LEU A 596 9.28 -9.26 -12.72
C LEU A 596 9.31 -8.30 -11.52
N HIS A 597 9.25 -8.83 -10.28
CA HIS A 597 9.04 -8.04 -9.06
C HIS A 597 10.30 -7.88 -8.19
N GLY A 598 11.41 -8.55 -8.51
CA GLY A 598 12.64 -8.45 -7.73
C GLY A 598 13.69 -9.52 -8.04
N GLU A 599 14.86 -9.36 -7.43
CA GLU A 599 16.07 -10.18 -7.66
C GLU A 599 16.14 -11.49 -6.86
N ALA A 600 15.19 -11.74 -5.95
CA ALA A 600 15.21 -12.98 -5.17
C ALA A 600 15.12 -14.21 -6.09
N TYR A 601 15.90 -15.25 -5.76
CA TYR A 601 16.15 -16.41 -6.64
C TYR A 601 16.88 -16.08 -7.94
N ARG A 602 17.51 -14.90 -8.05
CA ARG A 602 18.26 -14.44 -9.22
C ARG A 602 17.44 -14.44 -10.50
N GLY A 603 16.11 -14.35 -10.38
CA GLY A 603 15.16 -14.51 -11.48
C GLY A 603 15.22 -15.87 -12.20
N HIS A 604 15.91 -16.87 -11.64
CA HIS A 604 15.99 -18.20 -12.23
C HIS A 604 14.60 -18.85 -12.33
N ILE A 605 14.49 -19.78 -13.26
CA ILE A 605 13.25 -20.45 -13.62
C ILE A 605 13.28 -21.86 -13.02
N PHE A 606 12.21 -22.20 -12.30
CA PHE A 606 12.07 -23.44 -11.53
C PHE A 606 10.87 -24.24 -12.04
N TRP A 607 10.59 -25.37 -11.37
CA TRP A 607 9.36 -26.14 -11.55
C TRP A 607 8.08 -25.39 -11.17
N ASP A 608 8.18 -24.21 -10.54
CA ASP A 608 7.08 -23.31 -10.15
C ASP A 608 6.13 -23.00 -11.32
N GLU A 609 6.61 -23.07 -12.56
CA GLU A 609 5.80 -22.97 -13.78
C GLU A 609 4.60 -23.94 -13.74
N LEU A 610 4.75 -25.14 -13.14
CA LEU A 610 3.66 -26.11 -13.00
C LEU A 610 2.47 -25.59 -12.17
N TYR A 611 2.69 -24.65 -11.27
CA TYR A 611 1.64 -24.04 -10.45
C TYR A 611 0.83 -22.99 -11.23
N ILE A 612 1.46 -22.30 -12.17
CA ILE A 612 0.88 -21.15 -12.87
C ILE A 612 0.42 -21.47 -14.29
N LEU A 613 1.03 -22.46 -14.95
CA LEU A 613 0.67 -22.86 -16.31
C LEU A 613 -0.80 -23.28 -16.46
N PRO A 614 -1.50 -23.89 -15.48
CA PRO A 614 -2.92 -24.17 -15.62
C PRO A 614 -3.77 -22.92 -15.90
N LEU A 615 -3.48 -21.80 -15.23
CA LEU A 615 -4.17 -20.53 -15.47
C LEU A 615 -3.92 -20.05 -16.89
N PHE A 616 -2.65 -19.98 -17.30
CA PHE A 616 -2.30 -19.56 -18.66
C PHE A 616 -2.82 -20.51 -19.73
N ASN A 617 -2.88 -21.81 -19.49
CA ASN A 617 -3.37 -22.75 -20.50
C ASN A 617 -4.87 -22.56 -20.78
N LEU A 618 -5.64 -22.17 -19.77
CA LEU A 618 -7.06 -21.90 -19.90
C LEU A 618 -7.33 -20.58 -20.65
N HIS A 619 -6.55 -19.54 -20.35
CA HIS A 619 -6.84 -18.20 -20.84
C HIS A 619 -5.91 -17.73 -21.97
N PHE A 620 -4.63 -18.12 -21.98
CA PHE A 620 -3.54 -17.63 -22.85
C PHE A 620 -2.57 -18.76 -23.28
N PRO A 621 -3.05 -19.79 -24.03
CA PRO A 621 -2.24 -20.96 -24.40
C PRO A 621 -0.98 -20.63 -25.22
N GLU A 622 -0.94 -19.49 -25.88
CA GLU A 622 0.24 -18.95 -26.57
C GLU A 622 1.42 -18.66 -25.62
N VAL A 623 1.16 -18.23 -24.39
CA VAL A 623 2.17 -18.01 -23.35
C VAL A 623 2.71 -19.37 -22.90
N VAL A 624 1.82 -20.33 -22.62
CA VAL A 624 2.20 -21.70 -22.26
C VAL A 624 3.07 -22.35 -23.31
N LYS A 625 2.70 -22.20 -24.60
CA LYS A 625 3.52 -22.70 -25.70
C LYS A 625 4.91 -22.09 -25.67
N SER A 626 5.04 -20.79 -25.43
CA SER A 626 6.33 -20.09 -25.42
C SER A 626 7.21 -20.57 -24.26
N VAL A 627 6.65 -20.72 -23.07
CA VAL A 627 7.32 -21.31 -21.89
C VAL A 627 7.79 -22.75 -22.16
N LEU A 628 6.94 -23.58 -22.76
CA LEU A 628 7.34 -24.95 -23.12
C LEU A 628 8.41 -24.97 -24.24
N MET A 629 8.35 -24.04 -25.19
CA MET A 629 9.38 -23.90 -26.22
C MET A 629 10.72 -23.44 -25.65
N TYR A 630 10.73 -22.60 -24.60
CA TYR A 630 11.93 -22.27 -23.85
C TYR A 630 12.61 -23.54 -23.31
N ARG A 631 11.85 -24.45 -22.68
CA ARG A 631 12.36 -25.75 -22.21
C ARG A 631 12.81 -26.65 -23.35
N TYR A 632 12.03 -26.72 -24.43
CA TYR A 632 12.35 -27.54 -25.60
C TYR A 632 13.68 -27.12 -26.26
N ARG A 633 13.93 -25.82 -26.41
CA ARG A 633 15.18 -25.30 -26.98
C ARG A 633 16.42 -25.65 -26.14
N ARG A 634 16.23 -25.96 -24.86
CA ARG A 634 17.27 -26.35 -23.89
C ARG A 634 17.32 -27.85 -23.62
N LEU A 635 16.60 -28.65 -24.41
CA LEU A 635 16.51 -30.10 -24.21
C LEU A 635 17.87 -30.81 -24.36
N ASP A 636 18.73 -30.33 -25.27
CA ASP A 636 20.06 -30.89 -25.47
C ASP A 636 21.01 -30.54 -24.31
N ALA A 637 20.89 -29.34 -23.72
CA ALA A 637 21.59 -28.98 -22.50
C ALA A 637 21.17 -29.89 -21.33
N ALA A 638 19.86 -30.12 -21.16
CA ALA A 638 19.33 -31.04 -20.14
C ALA A 638 19.78 -32.50 -20.35
N ARG A 639 19.95 -32.96 -21.60
CA ARG A 639 20.51 -34.28 -21.92
C ARG A 639 22.00 -34.36 -21.60
N ALA A 640 22.75 -33.30 -21.89
CA ALA A 640 24.17 -33.22 -21.52
C ALA A 640 24.31 -33.26 -19.99
N TYR A 641 23.50 -32.49 -19.27
CA TYR A 641 23.48 -32.48 -17.81
C TYR A 641 23.14 -33.85 -17.20
N ALA A 642 22.15 -34.57 -17.75
CA ALA A 642 21.85 -35.95 -17.33
C ALA A 642 23.08 -36.87 -17.47
N LYS A 643 23.78 -36.77 -18.60
CA LYS A 643 24.95 -37.59 -18.92
C LYS A 643 26.11 -37.32 -17.97
N GLU A 644 26.33 -36.07 -17.56
CA GLU A 644 27.37 -35.69 -16.59
C GLU A 644 27.21 -36.40 -15.24
N TYR A 645 25.98 -36.73 -14.86
CA TYR A 645 25.66 -37.46 -13.63
C TYR A 645 25.41 -38.96 -13.85
N GLY A 646 25.67 -39.48 -15.06
CA GLY A 646 25.53 -40.90 -15.38
C GLY A 646 24.10 -41.37 -15.61
N TYR A 647 23.16 -40.46 -15.87
CA TYR A 647 21.77 -40.79 -16.21
C TYR A 647 21.54 -40.79 -17.74
N GLU A 648 20.45 -41.43 -18.18
CA GLU A 648 19.93 -41.35 -19.55
C GLU A 648 18.75 -40.37 -19.63
N GLY A 649 18.37 -39.94 -20.83
CA GLY A 649 17.24 -39.03 -21.04
C GLY A 649 17.62 -37.55 -20.85
N ALA A 650 16.68 -36.74 -20.37
CA ALA A 650 16.86 -35.31 -20.14
C ALA A 650 16.61 -34.98 -18.66
N MET A 651 17.61 -34.38 -18.01
CA MET A 651 17.53 -33.91 -16.64
C MET A 651 17.54 -32.37 -16.69
N PHE A 652 16.38 -31.74 -16.60
CA PHE A 652 16.32 -30.29 -16.50
C PHE A 652 16.90 -29.84 -15.16
N PRO A 653 17.65 -28.72 -15.12
CA PRO A 653 18.23 -28.26 -13.88
C PRO A 653 17.16 -27.71 -12.95
N TRP A 654 17.46 -27.74 -11.66
CA TRP A 654 16.60 -27.16 -10.63
C TRP A 654 16.45 -25.64 -10.78
N GLN A 655 17.52 -24.97 -11.23
CA GLN A 655 17.57 -23.54 -11.53
C GLN A 655 18.00 -23.38 -12.98
N SER A 656 17.12 -22.79 -13.77
CA SER A 656 17.32 -22.60 -15.21
C SER A 656 17.39 -21.10 -15.51
N GLY A 657 18.26 -20.69 -16.41
CA GLY A 657 18.47 -19.29 -16.76
C GLY A 657 18.56 -19.08 -18.27
N SER A 658 19.62 -18.45 -18.76
CA SER A 658 19.71 -18.12 -20.19
C SER A 658 19.86 -19.34 -21.10
N ASP A 659 20.64 -20.36 -20.71
CA ASP A 659 21.08 -21.47 -21.58
C ASP A 659 20.60 -22.87 -21.18
N GLY A 660 19.85 -23.01 -20.09
CA GLY A 660 19.31 -24.31 -19.67
C GLY A 660 19.62 -24.62 -18.24
#